data_AF-A0A1A8SC31-F1
#
_entry.id   AF-A0A1A8SC31-F1
#
_cell.length_a   1.000
_cell.length_b   1.000
_cell.length_c   1.000
_cell.angle_alpha   90.00
_cell.angle_beta   90.00
_cell.angle_gamma   90.00
#
_symmetry.space_group_name_H-M   'P 1'
#
loop_
_entity.id
_entity.type
_entity.pdbx_description
1 polymer ?
#
loop_
_entity_poly.entity_id
_entity_poly.type
_entity_poly.pdbx_seq_one_letter_code
_entity_poly.pdbx_strand_id
1 'polypeptide(L)'
;ATAAGHAVYAAQMTPKILEFYENHFDLRYPMKTLDQIALTDLEPLAMENWGLITYQEGALLYQEGVSSWLQKEDIVHIISHELAHQWFGNLVTMKWWNEVWLNEGFASYMSYLAVDNAEPSFQIKDTMIMSELHSAFEEDALTSSHPLSTPLEEVQTTSQILGMFDAISYSKGAMVLRMLADLVGEDVFDNGIRAYLKAFKGKNVEQSDLWDFIQSVRQEKGVFSVGTLMEKWTTQMGYPVITINTTNGEIHQKHFLYNNSAESDLWWLIPIRYATNRSSPSLVWLDVRGPVRKEEFISKNKDWILANVNCTGYYRVNYDPDNWQRLMTQLETNPNRIPLMNRGQLVDDAFNLARAELVNVTLALNSTRFLRHETAYLPWESAVRNLEYFVLMFDRSEVYGPMQVYLREQVKELYNFFRNYTDNSIVPEDHSLQHNQIIAIDVACSNGLPECIEMAQSKFAGWMKSNDTNDIHTNLRAVIYCQAVAAGDKKEWEFAWEKFQSSTDTSEKDQLRKALACTKKTWLLSRYLEYTLDPDKIRLMDVASTVYFIAQNAAGQALAWNFIRANWDYVSQGESAGLIMGVTSRFSTKFELEELMRFATQAEEHVADIVMMRAVEQTQVNIQWVNENKNIILWWFERETANIE
;
A
#
# COMPACT_ATOMS: atom_id res chain seq x y z
N ALA A 1 -7.46 26.00 -14.63
CA ALA A 1 -8.19 25.06 -13.76
C ALA A 1 -9.50 25.63 -13.20
N THR A 2 -9.48 26.64 -12.32
CA THR A 2 -10.68 27.13 -11.61
C THR A 2 -11.82 27.57 -12.53
N ALA A 3 -11.52 28.39 -13.55
CA ALA A 3 -12.53 28.83 -14.53
C ALA A 3 -13.10 27.68 -15.37
N ALA A 4 -12.36 26.57 -15.51
CA ALA A 4 -12.80 25.36 -16.20
C ALA A 4 -13.58 24.40 -15.27
N GLY A 5 -13.75 24.74 -13.99
CA GLY A 5 -14.51 23.95 -13.03
C GLY A 5 -13.75 22.82 -12.34
N HIS A 6 -12.44 22.66 -12.58
CA HIS A 6 -11.71 21.49 -12.07
C HIS A 6 -11.52 21.51 -10.55
N ALA A 7 -11.64 22.67 -9.91
CA ALA A 7 -11.56 22.83 -8.46
C ALA A 7 -12.92 22.68 -7.74
N VAL A 8 -14.01 22.44 -8.48
CA VAL A 8 -15.37 22.42 -7.91
C VAL A 8 -15.53 21.29 -6.91
N TYR A 9 -14.98 20.10 -7.20
CA TYR A 9 -15.08 18.96 -6.29
C TYR A 9 -14.38 19.25 -4.95
N ALA A 10 -13.12 19.70 -4.99
CA ALA A 10 -12.39 20.11 -3.79
C ALA A 10 -13.16 21.17 -2.99
N ALA A 11 -13.65 22.24 -3.66
CA ALA A 11 -14.42 23.30 -3.02
C ALA A 11 -15.75 22.82 -2.39
N GLN A 12 -16.33 21.72 -2.87
CA GLN A 12 -17.52 21.10 -2.28
C GLN A 12 -17.19 20.21 -1.08
N MET A 13 -16.05 19.51 -1.10
CA MET A 13 -15.66 18.58 -0.04
C MET A 13 -15.05 19.28 1.17
N THR A 14 -14.21 20.28 0.94
CA THR A 14 -13.52 21.02 2.01
C THR A 14 -14.45 21.50 3.13
N PRO A 15 -15.60 22.17 2.90
CA PRO A 15 -16.46 22.61 3.99
C PRO A 15 -17.07 21.44 4.78
N LYS A 16 -17.40 20.32 4.11
CA LYS A 16 -17.91 19.11 4.80
C LYS A 16 -16.86 18.51 5.71
N ILE A 17 -15.63 18.37 5.20
CA ILE A 17 -14.50 17.82 5.95
C ILE A 17 -14.11 18.74 7.11
N LEU A 18 -14.09 20.05 6.88
CA LEU A 18 -13.79 21.02 7.92
C LEU A 18 -14.87 20.97 9.02
N GLU A 19 -16.16 20.93 8.65
CA GLU A 19 -17.26 20.78 9.61
C GLU A 19 -17.15 19.46 10.40
N PHE A 20 -16.77 18.35 9.73
CA PHE A 20 -16.49 17.09 10.41
C PHE A 20 -15.42 17.27 11.48
N TYR A 21 -14.25 17.85 11.15
CA TYR A 21 -13.17 18.04 12.13
C TYR A 21 -13.54 19.02 13.24
N GLU A 22 -14.23 20.13 12.93
CA GLU A 22 -14.69 21.08 13.95
C GLU A 22 -15.62 20.41 14.97
N ASN A 23 -16.53 19.56 14.51
CA ASN A 23 -17.46 18.81 15.35
C ASN A 23 -16.76 17.66 16.09
N HIS A 24 -15.92 16.91 15.38
CA HIS A 24 -15.22 15.75 15.93
C HIS A 24 -14.23 16.15 17.03
N PHE A 25 -13.48 17.24 16.84
CA PHE A 25 -12.55 17.78 17.84
C PHE A 25 -13.18 18.77 18.83
N ASP A 26 -14.46 19.12 18.66
CA ASP A 26 -15.15 20.15 19.44
C ASP A 26 -14.29 21.43 19.56
N LEU A 27 -13.72 21.83 18.42
CA LEU A 27 -12.77 22.93 18.32
C LEU A 27 -12.79 23.51 16.91
N ARG A 28 -13.25 24.76 16.80
CA ARG A 28 -13.34 25.46 15.52
C ARG A 28 -11.97 25.69 14.89
N TYR A 29 -11.95 25.68 13.57
CA TYR A 29 -10.80 26.11 12.79
C TYR A 29 -10.44 27.56 13.17
N PRO A 30 -9.17 27.84 13.53
CA PRO A 30 -8.82 29.08 14.21
C PRO A 30 -8.63 30.29 13.28
N MET A 31 -8.48 30.09 11.98
CA MET A 31 -8.25 31.18 11.03
C MET A 31 -9.57 31.61 10.35
N LYS A 32 -9.57 32.82 9.78
CA LYS A 32 -10.74 33.39 9.09
C LYS A 32 -10.97 32.78 7.71
N THR A 33 -9.89 32.35 7.06
CA THR A 33 -9.88 31.82 5.71
C THR A 33 -8.98 30.59 5.67
N LEU A 34 -9.25 29.75 4.69
CA LEU A 34 -8.46 28.57 4.36
C LEU A 34 -8.42 28.51 2.83
N ASP A 35 -7.25 28.77 2.28
CA ASP A 35 -7.01 28.71 0.85
C ASP A 35 -6.36 27.38 0.49
N GLN A 36 -6.67 26.87 -0.70
CA GLN A 36 -6.09 25.65 -1.25
C GLN A 36 -5.66 25.93 -2.68
N ILE A 37 -4.40 25.61 -3.01
CA ILE A 37 -3.81 25.94 -4.30
C ILE A 37 -3.13 24.73 -4.94
N ALA A 38 -3.46 24.50 -6.21
CA ALA A 38 -2.78 23.52 -7.05
C ALA A 38 -1.55 24.17 -7.72
N LEU A 39 -0.41 23.50 -7.65
CA LEU A 39 0.87 23.91 -8.21
C LEU A 39 1.36 22.86 -9.22
N THR A 40 1.93 23.33 -10.33
CA THR A 40 2.41 22.46 -11.43
C THR A 40 3.64 21.66 -11.05
N ASP A 41 4.54 22.28 -10.29
CA ASP A 41 5.81 21.70 -9.84
C ASP A 41 5.90 21.90 -8.33
N LEU A 42 5.51 20.85 -7.59
CA LEU A 42 5.62 20.75 -6.14
C LEU A 42 6.29 19.41 -5.84
N GLU A 43 7.33 19.42 -5.01
CA GLU A 43 8.07 18.21 -4.66
C GLU A 43 7.19 17.22 -3.86
N PRO A 44 6.59 17.60 -2.72
CA PRO A 44 5.60 16.75 -2.06
C PRO A 44 4.26 16.73 -2.82
N LEU A 45 3.43 15.72 -2.55
CA LEU A 45 2.07 15.65 -3.09
C LEU A 45 1.19 16.81 -2.60
N ALA A 46 1.33 17.18 -1.32
CA ALA A 46 0.69 18.31 -0.69
C ALA A 46 1.50 18.82 0.51
N MET A 47 1.16 20.00 1.04
CA MET A 47 1.78 20.58 2.24
C MET A 47 0.77 21.47 2.97
N GLU A 48 0.67 21.28 4.28
CA GLU A 48 -0.43 21.67 5.15
C GLU A 48 -0.41 23.14 5.61
N ASN A 49 0.37 24.01 4.95
CA ASN A 49 0.70 25.34 5.47
C ASN A 49 -0.53 26.07 6.01
N TRP A 50 -0.45 26.59 7.23
CA TRP A 50 -1.62 27.03 7.99
C TRP A 50 -2.37 28.17 7.30
N GLY A 51 -3.55 27.86 6.76
CA GLY A 51 -4.39 28.81 6.01
C GLY A 51 -4.13 28.89 4.50
N LEU A 52 -3.11 28.21 3.97
CA LEU A 52 -2.81 28.10 2.55
C LEU A 52 -2.21 26.73 2.23
N ILE A 53 -3.06 25.74 2.02
CA ILE A 53 -2.60 24.38 1.71
C ILE A 53 -2.20 24.30 0.23
N THR A 54 -1.03 23.75 -0.06
CA THR A 54 -0.52 23.60 -1.43
C THR A 54 -0.60 22.14 -1.85
N TYR A 55 -0.96 21.88 -3.11
CA TYR A 55 -1.12 20.54 -3.67
C TYR A 55 -0.44 20.47 -5.05
N GLN A 56 0.02 19.30 -5.45
CA GLN A 56 0.19 19.00 -6.87
C GLN A 56 -1.15 19.06 -7.58
N GLU A 57 -1.17 19.40 -8.88
CA GLU A 57 -2.43 19.51 -9.64
C GLU A 57 -3.30 18.25 -9.56
N GLY A 58 -2.70 17.06 -9.70
CA GLY A 58 -3.41 15.78 -9.64
C GLY A 58 -4.02 15.44 -8.27
N ALA A 59 -3.56 16.10 -7.20
CA ALA A 59 -4.00 15.90 -5.83
C ALA A 59 -5.14 16.83 -5.39
N LEU A 60 -5.50 17.83 -6.20
CA LEU A 60 -6.57 18.78 -5.90
C LEU A 60 -7.60 18.94 -7.03
N LEU A 61 -7.17 18.83 -8.29
CA LEU A 61 -8.01 19.11 -9.45
C LEU A 61 -8.67 17.83 -9.96
N TYR A 62 -9.97 17.92 -10.19
CA TYR A 62 -10.78 16.83 -10.72
C TYR A 62 -11.56 17.29 -11.94
N GLN A 63 -11.40 16.60 -13.07
CA GLN A 63 -12.09 16.90 -14.32
C GLN A 63 -13.12 15.81 -14.65
N GLU A 64 -14.40 16.17 -14.58
CA GLU A 64 -15.51 15.25 -14.87
C GLU A 64 -15.42 14.67 -16.30
N GLY A 65 -15.59 13.35 -16.43
CA GLY A 65 -15.47 12.62 -17.70
C GLY A 65 -14.03 12.36 -18.17
N VAL A 66 -13.02 12.84 -17.44
CA VAL A 66 -11.60 12.58 -17.71
C VAL A 66 -10.92 11.91 -16.52
N SER A 67 -10.97 12.54 -15.35
CA SER A 67 -10.48 11.96 -14.10
C SER A 67 -11.24 10.68 -13.75
N SER A 68 -10.51 9.69 -13.24
CA SER A 68 -11.11 8.47 -12.72
C SER A 68 -11.75 8.73 -11.36
N TRP A 69 -12.67 7.84 -10.98
CA TRP A 69 -13.24 7.87 -9.66
C TRP A 69 -12.24 7.44 -8.58
N LEU A 70 -11.25 6.61 -8.92
CA LEU A 70 -10.10 6.34 -8.06
C LEU A 70 -9.32 7.62 -7.74
N GLN A 71 -9.07 8.47 -8.74
CA GLN A 71 -8.44 9.76 -8.49
C GLN A 71 -9.33 10.65 -7.60
N LYS A 72 -10.65 10.56 -7.74
CA LYS A 72 -11.59 11.29 -6.89
C LYS A 72 -11.49 10.85 -5.43
N GLU A 73 -11.31 9.55 -5.17
CA GLU A 73 -10.98 8.98 -3.86
C GLU A 73 -9.66 9.53 -3.33
N ASP A 74 -8.58 9.48 -4.13
CA ASP A 74 -7.27 10.00 -3.72
C ASP A 74 -7.33 11.49 -3.38
N ILE A 75 -8.00 12.31 -4.20
CA ILE A 75 -8.14 13.76 -3.97
C ILE A 75 -8.85 14.04 -2.65
N VAL A 76 -9.97 13.38 -2.36
CA VAL A 76 -10.70 13.64 -1.11
C VAL A 76 -9.93 13.12 0.11
N HIS A 77 -9.19 12.02 -0.03
CA HIS A 77 -8.30 11.49 1.01
C HIS A 77 -7.18 12.48 1.33
N ILE A 78 -6.47 12.98 0.31
CA ILE A 78 -5.38 13.96 0.47
C ILE A 78 -5.92 15.27 1.07
N ILE A 79 -7.03 15.82 0.55
CA ILE A 79 -7.67 17.00 1.16
C ILE A 79 -8.00 16.73 2.64
N SER A 80 -8.49 15.53 2.97
CA SER A 80 -8.84 15.19 4.35
C SER A 80 -7.61 15.09 5.26
N HIS A 81 -6.48 14.58 4.75
CA HIS A 81 -5.19 14.55 5.43
C HIS A 81 -4.69 15.97 5.75
N GLU A 82 -4.61 16.83 4.73
CA GLU A 82 -4.13 18.21 4.89
C GLU A 82 -5.04 19.05 5.80
N LEU A 83 -6.34 18.77 5.80
CA LEU A 83 -7.28 19.44 6.70
C LEU A 83 -7.17 18.94 8.14
N ALA A 84 -6.82 17.68 8.39
CA ALA A 84 -6.52 17.19 9.73
C ALA A 84 -5.31 17.91 10.33
N HIS A 85 -4.31 18.23 9.50
CA HIS A 85 -3.12 18.94 9.95
C HIS A 85 -3.40 20.34 10.52
N GLN A 86 -4.56 20.93 10.19
CA GLN A 86 -4.99 22.21 10.77
C GLN A 86 -5.20 22.11 12.29
N TRP A 87 -5.35 20.89 12.84
CA TRP A 87 -5.32 20.58 14.27
C TRP A 87 -4.03 19.85 14.68
N PHE A 88 -3.58 18.84 13.92
CA PHE A 88 -2.39 18.04 14.23
C PHE A 88 -1.18 18.46 13.38
N GLY A 89 -0.26 19.22 13.98
CA GLY A 89 0.90 19.79 13.31
C GLY A 89 0.85 21.31 13.28
N ASN A 90 -0.28 21.91 12.91
CA ASN A 90 -0.42 23.37 12.91
C ASN A 90 -0.85 23.92 14.28
N LEU A 91 -1.98 23.45 14.80
CA LEU A 91 -2.52 23.96 16.07
C LEU A 91 -1.75 23.43 17.28
N VAL A 92 -1.43 22.14 17.23
CA VAL A 92 -0.65 21.42 18.23
C VAL A 92 0.46 20.71 17.47
N THR A 93 1.71 21.11 17.71
CA THR A 93 2.86 20.67 16.92
C THR A 93 3.74 19.75 17.76
N MET A 94 4.30 18.69 17.19
CA MET A 94 5.36 17.94 17.86
C MET A 94 6.52 18.88 18.28
N LYS A 95 7.19 18.54 19.38
CA LYS A 95 8.32 19.34 19.89
C LYS A 95 9.56 19.24 19.03
N TRP A 96 9.76 18.10 18.37
CA TRP A 96 10.85 17.87 17.44
C TRP A 96 10.49 16.76 16.42
N TRP A 97 11.21 16.73 15.30
CA TRP A 97 10.96 15.83 14.15
C TRP A 97 11.09 14.34 14.47
N ASN A 98 11.74 13.99 15.58
CA ASN A 98 11.82 12.59 16.01
C ASN A 98 10.45 12.00 16.41
N GLU A 99 9.43 12.84 16.59
CA GLU A 99 8.04 12.45 16.82
C GLU A 99 7.09 13.00 15.75
N VAL A 100 7.56 13.14 14.49
CA VAL A 100 6.74 13.64 13.36
C VAL A 100 5.46 12.82 13.13
N TRP A 101 5.43 11.55 13.54
CA TRP A 101 4.24 10.71 13.51
C TRP A 101 3.04 11.28 14.31
N LEU A 102 3.29 12.15 15.31
CA LEU A 102 2.21 12.87 16.01
C LEU A 102 1.43 13.82 15.09
N ASN A 103 2.05 14.24 13.98
CA ASN A 103 1.39 14.97 12.91
C ASN A 103 0.87 13.97 11.87
N GLU A 104 1.79 13.25 11.22
CA GLU A 104 1.49 12.47 10.00
C GLU A 104 0.63 11.25 10.28
N GLY A 105 0.89 10.52 11.36
CA GLY A 105 0.11 9.35 11.74
C GLY A 105 -1.32 9.74 12.16
N PHE A 106 -1.48 10.90 12.81
CA PHE A 106 -2.79 11.44 13.14
C PHE A 106 -3.56 11.90 11.90
N ALA A 107 -2.93 12.67 11.02
CA ALA A 107 -3.54 13.12 9.79
C ALA A 107 -3.97 11.93 8.91
N SER A 108 -3.10 10.92 8.80
CA SER A 108 -3.37 9.68 8.07
C SER A 108 -4.53 8.89 8.70
N TYR A 109 -4.61 8.78 10.03
CA TYR A 109 -5.75 8.08 10.67
C TYR A 109 -7.06 8.85 10.52
N MET A 110 -7.01 10.17 10.71
CA MET A 110 -8.17 11.05 10.70
C MET A 110 -8.76 11.25 9.30
N SER A 111 -7.93 11.23 8.25
CA SER A 111 -8.38 11.34 6.87
C SER A 111 -9.42 10.27 6.52
N TYR A 112 -9.23 9.03 6.97
CA TYR A 112 -10.18 7.93 6.77
C TYR A 112 -11.53 8.20 7.42
N LEU A 113 -11.53 8.75 8.65
CA LEU A 113 -12.76 9.08 9.36
C LEU A 113 -13.51 10.23 8.66
N ALA A 114 -12.77 11.22 8.18
CA ALA A 114 -13.31 12.38 7.48
C ALA A 114 -13.88 12.01 6.11
N VAL A 115 -13.19 11.19 5.32
CA VAL A 115 -13.70 10.73 4.02
C VAL A 115 -14.94 9.85 4.19
N ASP A 116 -14.93 8.92 5.15
CA ASP A 116 -16.09 8.09 5.47
C ASP A 116 -17.33 8.93 5.85
N ASN A 117 -17.12 10.09 6.48
CA ASN A 117 -18.19 11.04 6.78
C ASN A 117 -18.63 11.88 5.56
N ALA A 118 -17.67 12.42 4.81
CA ALA A 118 -17.92 13.35 3.72
C ALA A 118 -18.42 12.69 2.43
N GLU A 119 -17.96 11.46 2.17
CA GLU A 119 -18.26 10.61 1.00
C GLU A 119 -18.43 9.13 1.41
N PRO A 120 -19.47 8.78 2.20
CA PRO A 120 -19.68 7.42 2.71
C PRO A 120 -19.84 6.35 1.61
N SER A 121 -20.17 6.76 0.38
CA SER A 121 -20.27 5.85 -0.77
C SER A 121 -18.96 5.15 -1.10
N PHE A 122 -17.82 5.69 -0.66
CA PHE A 122 -16.51 5.10 -0.91
C PHE A 122 -16.23 3.91 0.02
N GLN A 123 -16.85 3.83 1.21
CA GLN A 123 -16.55 2.76 2.17
C GLN A 123 -15.03 2.64 2.45
N ILE A 124 -14.33 3.78 2.52
CA ILE A 124 -12.85 3.85 2.50
C ILE A 124 -12.17 3.07 3.64
N LYS A 125 -12.86 2.94 4.79
CA LYS A 125 -12.39 2.14 5.93
C LYS A 125 -12.25 0.66 5.57
N ASP A 126 -13.11 0.17 4.69
CA ASP A 126 -13.09 -1.22 4.26
C ASP A 126 -12.13 -1.44 3.09
N THR A 127 -11.81 -0.42 2.28
CA THR A 127 -10.97 -0.56 1.08
C THR A 127 -9.50 -0.18 1.28
N MET A 128 -9.18 0.77 2.17
CA MET A 128 -7.82 1.34 2.27
C MET A 128 -7.04 0.96 3.53
N ILE A 129 -7.70 0.59 4.64
CA ILE A 129 -7.00 0.21 5.89
C ILE A 129 -6.01 -0.94 5.66
N MET A 130 -6.35 -1.87 4.78
CA MET A 130 -5.47 -2.98 4.41
C MET A 130 -4.22 -2.51 3.67
N SER A 131 -4.35 -1.54 2.77
CA SER A 131 -3.20 -0.94 2.07
C SER A 131 -2.23 -0.27 3.05
N GLU A 132 -2.74 0.48 4.03
CA GLU A 132 -1.92 1.08 5.10
C GLU A 132 -1.19 0.03 5.94
N LEU A 133 -1.89 -1.03 6.34
CA LEU A 133 -1.27 -2.14 7.07
C LEU A 133 -0.15 -2.79 6.25
N HIS A 134 -0.40 -3.08 4.97
CA HIS A 134 0.61 -3.70 4.10
C HIS A 134 1.84 -2.81 3.94
N SER A 135 1.65 -1.52 3.65
CA SER A 135 2.76 -0.56 3.48
C SER A 135 3.59 -0.42 4.75
N ALA A 136 2.94 -0.29 5.92
CA ALA A 136 3.64 -0.26 7.20
C ALA A 136 4.39 -1.56 7.48
N PHE A 137 3.76 -2.72 7.26
CA PHE A 137 4.35 -4.02 7.56
C PHE A 137 5.54 -4.39 6.67
N GLU A 138 5.55 -3.93 5.41
CA GLU A 138 6.66 -4.19 4.48
C GLU A 138 7.94 -3.45 4.92
N GLU A 139 7.84 -2.16 5.27
CA GLU A 139 8.98 -1.36 5.73
C GLU A 139 9.42 -1.77 7.14
N ASP A 140 8.46 -2.01 8.03
CA ASP A 140 8.72 -2.31 9.45
C ASP A 140 9.21 -3.75 9.71
N ALA A 141 9.24 -4.60 8.68
CA ALA A 141 9.85 -5.95 8.72
C ALA A 141 11.33 -5.97 8.30
N LEU A 142 11.92 -4.82 7.98
CA LEU A 142 13.33 -4.68 7.62
C LEU A 142 14.19 -4.36 8.85
N THR A 143 15.46 -4.79 8.83
CA THR A 143 16.40 -4.46 9.91
C THR A 143 16.78 -2.97 9.94
N SER A 144 16.55 -2.29 8.82
CA SER A 144 16.74 -0.84 8.63
C SER A 144 15.52 0.01 8.98
N SER A 145 14.45 -0.56 9.56
CA SER A 145 13.31 0.20 10.08
C SER A 145 13.73 1.12 11.26
N HIS A 146 12.81 1.95 11.74
CA HIS A 146 13.00 2.78 12.94
C HIS A 146 11.74 2.81 13.83
N PRO A 147 11.85 3.22 15.10
CA PRO A 147 10.69 3.47 15.97
C PRO A 147 9.83 4.63 15.46
N LEU A 148 8.54 4.70 15.84
CA LEU A 148 7.73 5.89 15.57
C LEU A 148 8.33 7.13 16.24
N SER A 149 8.70 6.99 17.51
CA SER A 149 9.43 8.01 18.26
C SER A 149 10.89 7.61 18.40
N THR A 150 11.70 8.01 17.43
CA THR A 150 13.15 7.79 17.42
C THR A 150 13.83 8.62 18.52
N PRO A 151 14.95 8.18 19.13
CA PRO A 151 15.73 9.01 20.04
C PRO A 151 16.10 10.35 19.38
N LEU A 152 15.95 11.45 20.13
CA LEU A 152 16.12 12.80 19.59
C LEU A 152 17.51 12.99 18.99
N GLU A 153 18.54 12.46 19.64
CA GLU A 153 19.95 12.51 19.21
C GLU A 153 20.22 11.87 17.84
N GLU A 154 19.34 10.99 17.35
CA GLU A 154 19.47 10.32 16.05
C GLU A 154 18.85 11.14 14.90
N VAL A 155 18.05 12.17 15.21
CA VAL A 155 17.36 13.02 14.22
C VAL A 155 17.80 14.47 14.37
N GLN A 156 18.92 14.83 13.74
CA GLN A 156 19.55 16.15 13.90
C GLN A 156 19.80 16.89 12.59
N THR A 157 20.13 16.16 11.52
CA THR A 157 20.43 16.73 10.20
C THR A 157 19.18 16.78 9.31
N THR A 158 19.19 17.62 8.29
CA THR A 158 18.08 17.70 7.32
C THR A 158 17.78 16.35 6.65
N SER A 159 18.82 15.59 6.29
CA SER A 159 18.62 14.26 5.67
C SER A 159 17.98 13.26 6.64
N GLN A 160 18.36 13.30 7.92
CA GLN A 160 17.71 12.46 8.95
C GLN A 160 16.26 12.88 9.19
N ILE A 161 15.97 14.19 9.20
CA ILE A 161 14.61 14.70 9.35
C ILE A 161 13.74 14.25 8.18
N LEU A 162 14.21 14.43 6.94
CA LEU A 162 13.49 13.98 5.74
C LEU A 162 13.31 12.46 5.72
N GLY A 163 14.28 11.72 6.25
CA GLY A 163 14.18 10.26 6.40
C GLY A 163 13.11 9.78 7.38
N MET A 164 12.53 10.66 8.21
CA MET A 164 11.39 10.31 9.08
C MET A 164 10.03 10.38 8.35
N PHE A 165 9.98 10.91 7.13
CA PHE A 165 8.75 11.01 6.34
C PHE A 165 8.58 9.78 5.45
N ASP A 166 8.25 8.64 6.06
CA ASP A 166 8.13 7.33 5.42
C ASP A 166 6.89 6.55 5.91
N ALA A 167 6.71 5.28 5.49
CA ALA A 167 5.53 4.52 5.85
C ALA A 167 5.44 4.23 7.36
N ILE A 168 6.54 4.39 8.11
CA ILE A 168 6.54 4.26 9.57
C ILE A 168 5.78 5.45 10.18
N SER A 169 6.16 6.69 9.88
CA SER A 169 5.50 7.87 10.48
C SER A 169 4.03 8.01 10.06
N TYR A 170 3.70 7.67 8.81
CA TYR A 170 2.35 7.77 8.26
C TYR A 170 1.52 6.52 8.61
N SER A 171 1.83 5.40 7.96
CA SER A 171 1.01 4.18 7.99
C SER A 171 1.06 3.45 9.33
N LYS A 172 2.26 3.19 9.90
CA LYS A 172 2.36 2.58 11.23
C LYS A 172 1.76 3.50 12.30
N GLY A 173 2.02 4.80 12.21
CA GLY A 173 1.42 5.81 13.10
C GLY A 173 -0.10 5.71 13.12
N ALA A 174 -0.73 5.68 11.94
CA ALA A 174 -2.18 5.55 11.80
C ALA A 174 -2.72 4.22 12.34
N MET A 175 -2.05 3.10 12.03
CA MET A 175 -2.50 1.77 12.46
C MET A 175 -2.35 1.54 13.97
N VAL A 176 -1.32 2.13 14.58
CA VAL A 176 -1.13 2.11 16.04
C VAL A 176 -2.20 2.97 16.74
N LEU A 177 -2.60 4.12 16.17
CA LEU A 177 -3.71 4.92 16.68
C LEU A 177 -5.05 4.19 16.53
N ARG A 178 -5.30 3.54 15.40
CA ARG A 178 -6.49 2.70 15.17
C ARG A 178 -6.57 1.57 16.19
N MET A 179 -5.45 0.88 16.44
CA MET A 179 -5.37 -0.16 17.46
C MET A 179 -5.71 0.41 18.84
N LEU A 180 -5.16 1.57 19.22
CA LEU A 180 -5.47 2.19 20.49
C LEU A 180 -6.96 2.57 20.60
N ALA A 181 -7.54 3.15 19.55
CA ALA A 181 -8.96 3.53 19.51
C ALA A 181 -9.89 2.32 19.69
N ASP A 182 -9.60 1.18 19.03
CA ASP A 182 -10.33 -0.08 19.22
C ASP A 182 -10.26 -0.60 20.66
N LEU A 183 -9.13 -0.38 21.35
CA LEU A 183 -8.89 -0.90 22.71
C LEU A 183 -9.50 -0.06 23.81
N VAL A 184 -9.41 1.27 23.70
CA VAL A 184 -9.99 2.18 24.71
C VAL A 184 -11.46 2.49 24.43
N GLY A 185 -11.91 2.25 23.20
CA GLY A 185 -13.22 2.64 22.69
C GLY A 185 -13.17 4.04 22.08
N GLU A 186 -13.86 4.21 20.94
CA GLU A 186 -13.88 5.47 20.17
C GLU A 186 -14.25 6.68 21.03
N ASP A 187 -15.29 6.56 21.88
CA ASP A 187 -15.70 7.65 22.78
C ASP A 187 -14.59 8.11 23.73
N VAL A 188 -13.79 7.17 24.26
CA VAL A 188 -12.68 7.50 25.18
C VAL A 188 -11.53 8.12 24.40
N PHE A 189 -11.22 7.55 23.24
CA PHE A 189 -10.17 8.05 22.34
C PHE A 189 -10.48 9.50 21.93
N ASP A 190 -11.64 9.74 21.33
CA ASP A 190 -12.05 11.05 20.81
C ASP A 190 -12.09 12.11 21.91
N ASN A 191 -12.66 11.78 23.08
CA ASN A 191 -12.68 12.72 24.20
C ASN A 191 -11.28 13.01 24.75
N GLY A 192 -10.37 12.03 24.73
CA GLY A 192 -8.95 12.22 25.03
C GLY A 192 -8.28 13.18 24.06
N ILE A 193 -8.50 12.99 22.76
CA ILE A 193 -7.99 13.87 21.70
C ILE A 193 -8.53 15.31 21.84
N ARG A 194 -9.84 15.47 22.08
CA ARG A 194 -10.46 16.79 22.33
C ARG A 194 -9.79 17.51 23.49
N ALA A 195 -9.56 16.80 24.61
CA ALA A 195 -8.93 17.38 25.79
C ALA A 195 -7.47 17.76 25.52
N TYR A 196 -6.73 16.90 24.83
CA TYR A 196 -5.35 17.13 24.39
C TYR A 196 -5.23 18.38 23.50
N LEU A 197 -6.02 18.46 22.42
CA LEU A 197 -5.99 19.60 21.49
C LEU A 197 -6.33 20.93 22.19
N LYS A 198 -7.32 20.92 23.10
CA LYS A 198 -7.70 22.12 23.86
C LYS A 198 -6.61 22.57 24.84
N ALA A 199 -5.89 21.65 25.45
CA ALA A 199 -4.84 21.96 26.43
C ALA A 199 -3.54 22.49 25.79
N PHE A 200 -3.22 21.96 24.60
CA PHE A 200 -1.98 22.27 23.89
C PHE A 200 -2.14 23.21 22.69
N LYS A 201 -3.33 23.80 22.51
CA LYS A 201 -3.57 24.83 21.49
C LYS A 201 -2.46 25.90 21.48
N GLY A 202 -1.72 25.98 20.37
CA GLY A 202 -0.63 26.93 20.16
C GLY A 202 0.67 26.59 20.90
N LYS A 203 0.89 25.31 21.23
CA LYS A 203 2.06 24.81 21.94
C LYS A 203 2.64 23.57 21.26
N ASN A 204 3.82 23.19 21.73
CA ASN A 204 4.47 21.94 21.37
C ASN A 204 4.19 20.82 22.37
N VAL A 205 4.27 19.57 21.91
CA VAL A 205 3.96 18.36 22.68
C VAL A 205 4.96 17.24 22.43
N GLU A 206 4.99 16.28 23.36
CA GLU A 206 5.64 14.98 23.21
C GLU A 206 4.57 13.87 23.31
N GLN A 207 4.86 12.66 22.82
CA GLN A 207 3.89 11.55 22.81
C GLN A 207 3.31 11.22 24.20
N SER A 208 4.08 11.45 25.28
CA SER A 208 3.63 11.21 26.64
C SER A 208 2.43 12.07 27.01
N ASP A 209 2.38 13.30 26.49
CA ASP A 209 1.26 14.21 26.71
C ASP A 209 -0.04 13.60 26.17
N LEU A 210 0.01 13.03 24.96
CA LEU A 210 -1.13 12.37 24.34
C LEU A 210 -1.65 11.20 25.19
N TRP A 211 -0.74 10.34 25.66
CA TRP A 211 -1.09 9.18 26.48
C TRP A 211 -1.73 9.57 27.80
N ASP A 212 -1.22 10.62 28.47
CA ASP A 212 -1.77 11.13 29.71
C ASP A 212 -3.20 11.66 29.53
N PHE A 213 -3.49 12.34 28.43
CA PHE A 213 -4.83 12.85 28.13
C PHE A 213 -5.84 11.74 27.86
N ILE A 214 -5.51 10.75 27.02
CA ILE A 214 -6.40 9.60 26.78
C ILE A 214 -6.62 8.81 28.08
N GLN A 215 -5.56 8.61 28.87
CA GLN A 215 -5.64 7.93 30.16
C GLN A 215 -6.52 8.69 31.16
N SER A 216 -6.51 10.02 31.15
CA SER A 216 -7.30 10.85 32.07
C SER A 216 -8.81 10.75 31.84
N VAL A 217 -9.23 10.52 30.59
CA VAL A 217 -10.63 10.39 30.20
C VAL A 217 -11.15 8.96 30.44
N ARG A 218 -10.25 7.98 30.40
CA ARG A 218 -10.58 6.57 30.64
C ARG A 218 -11.00 6.34 32.10
N GLN A 219 -12.32 6.18 32.32
CA GLN A 219 -12.90 6.01 33.66
C GLN A 219 -12.51 4.68 34.33
N GLU A 220 -12.44 3.59 33.56
CA GLU A 220 -12.07 2.28 34.06
C GLU A 220 -10.54 2.10 34.05
N LYS A 221 -9.98 1.65 35.17
CA LYS A 221 -8.60 1.17 35.21
C LYS A 221 -8.53 -0.14 34.43
N GLY A 222 -8.09 -0.06 33.17
CA GLY A 222 -7.74 -1.24 32.39
C GLY A 222 -6.61 -2.05 33.00
N VAL A 223 -6.31 -3.18 32.38
CA VAL A 223 -5.18 -4.05 32.78
C VAL A 223 -3.86 -3.27 32.76
N PHE A 224 -3.67 -2.42 31.74
CA PHE A 224 -2.51 -1.54 31.57
C PHE A 224 -2.95 -0.09 31.39
N SER A 225 -2.10 0.86 31.82
CA SER A 225 -2.26 2.26 31.47
C SER A 225 -2.01 2.47 29.98
N VAL A 226 -2.55 3.55 29.41
CA VAL A 226 -2.32 3.88 27.98
C VAL A 226 -0.82 4.07 27.71
N GLY A 227 -0.12 4.83 28.55
CA GLY A 227 1.33 5.04 28.40
C GLY A 227 2.12 3.72 28.42
N THR A 228 1.86 2.83 29.38
CA THR A 228 2.54 1.52 29.46
C THR A 228 2.24 0.62 28.27
N LEU A 229 1.00 0.66 27.75
CA LEU A 229 0.65 -0.08 26.54
C LEU A 229 1.42 0.45 25.33
N MET A 230 1.39 1.78 25.12
CA MET A 230 1.86 2.42 23.90
C MET A 230 3.37 2.59 23.82
N GLU A 231 4.06 2.65 24.96
CA GLU A 231 5.53 2.83 25.04
C GLU A 231 6.27 1.90 24.07
N LYS A 232 5.92 0.62 24.05
CA LYS A 232 6.55 -0.37 23.16
C LYS A 232 6.07 -0.33 21.71
N TRP A 233 4.93 0.28 21.44
CA TRP A 233 4.48 0.42 20.05
C TRP A 233 5.13 1.61 19.37
N THR A 234 5.62 2.59 20.14
CA THR A 234 6.20 3.82 19.61
C THR A 234 7.72 3.92 19.74
N THR A 235 8.32 3.40 20.82
CA THR A 235 9.76 3.61 21.12
C THR A 235 10.68 2.49 20.65
N GLN A 236 10.13 1.39 20.10
CA GLN A 236 10.89 0.33 19.44
C GLN A 236 10.41 0.16 17.99
N MET A 237 11.36 -0.16 17.11
CA MET A 237 11.08 -0.51 15.72
C MET A 237 10.39 -1.87 15.62
N GLY A 238 9.77 -2.12 14.48
CA GLY A 238 9.18 -3.41 14.14
C GLY A 238 7.83 -3.68 14.78
N TYR A 239 7.38 -4.90 14.55
CA TYR A 239 6.14 -5.46 15.09
C TYR A 239 6.29 -6.98 15.36
N PRO A 240 5.41 -7.57 16.19
CA PRO A 240 5.49 -8.99 16.46
C PRO A 240 4.76 -9.84 15.43
N VAL A 241 5.26 -11.06 15.24
CA VAL A 241 4.45 -12.20 14.84
C VAL A 241 4.07 -12.99 16.08
N ILE A 242 2.78 -13.33 16.19
CA ILE A 242 2.24 -14.21 17.23
C ILE A 242 2.11 -15.61 16.66
N THR A 243 2.73 -16.59 17.30
CA THR A 243 2.56 -18.00 16.92
C THR A 243 1.66 -18.72 17.92
N ILE A 244 0.57 -19.29 17.43
CA ILE A 244 -0.46 -19.96 18.22
C ILE A 244 -0.48 -21.45 17.87
N ASN A 245 -0.15 -22.30 18.84
CA ASN A 245 -0.35 -23.73 18.75
C ASN A 245 -1.73 -24.10 19.33
N THR A 246 -2.69 -24.37 18.45
CA THR A 246 -4.07 -24.64 18.82
C THR A 246 -4.30 -26.03 19.41
N THR A 247 -3.29 -26.91 19.36
CA THR A 247 -3.40 -28.27 19.93
C THR A 247 -3.24 -28.27 21.46
N ASN A 248 -2.41 -27.36 21.99
CA ASN A 248 -2.08 -27.28 23.41
C ASN A 248 -2.30 -25.89 24.02
N GLY A 249 -2.64 -24.89 23.20
CA GLY A 249 -2.89 -23.50 23.62
C GLY A 249 -1.62 -22.72 23.89
N GLU A 250 -0.45 -23.24 23.47
CA GLU A 250 0.81 -22.53 23.60
C GLU A 250 0.85 -21.34 22.64
N ILE A 251 1.20 -20.18 23.17
CA ILE A 251 1.32 -18.93 22.43
C ILE A 251 2.63 -18.24 22.80
N HIS A 252 3.30 -17.69 21.80
CA HIS A 252 4.48 -16.85 21.97
C HIS A 252 4.54 -15.78 20.88
N GLN A 253 5.35 -14.76 21.11
CA GLN A 253 5.61 -13.69 20.17
C GLN A 253 7.12 -13.60 19.84
N LYS A 254 7.41 -13.16 18.63
CA LYS A 254 8.76 -12.83 18.15
C LYS A 254 8.66 -11.54 17.33
N HIS A 255 9.70 -10.71 17.35
CA HIS A 255 9.87 -9.65 16.35
C HIS A 255 9.86 -10.27 14.93
N PHE A 256 8.94 -9.82 14.08
CA PHE A 256 8.83 -10.28 12.70
C PHE A 256 9.84 -9.52 11.83
N LEU A 257 10.71 -10.26 11.16
CA LEU A 257 11.70 -9.74 10.22
C LEU A 257 11.75 -10.66 9.00
N TYR A 258 11.95 -10.11 7.80
CA TYR A 258 12.17 -10.95 6.62
C TYR A 258 13.48 -11.74 6.73
N ASN A 259 14.52 -11.13 7.29
CA ASN A 259 15.77 -11.82 7.58
C ASN A 259 15.66 -12.57 8.93
N ASN A 260 15.30 -13.85 8.87
CA ASN A 260 15.11 -14.67 10.07
C ASN A 260 16.42 -14.94 10.86
N SER A 261 17.58 -14.67 10.27
CA SER A 261 18.89 -14.79 10.95
C SER A 261 19.20 -13.63 11.90
N ALA A 262 18.48 -12.51 11.79
CA ALA A 262 18.62 -11.40 12.71
C ALA A 262 18.02 -11.76 14.08
N GLU A 263 18.87 -11.87 15.11
CA GLU A 263 18.42 -12.06 16.47
C GLU A 263 17.83 -10.76 17.04
N SER A 264 16.67 -10.86 17.70
CA SER A 264 16.02 -9.72 18.35
C SER A 264 15.29 -10.14 19.62
N ASP A 265 15.51 -9.38 20.69
CA ASP A 265 14.87 -9.57 22.00
C ASP A 265 13.65 -8.67 22.23
N LEU A 266 13.22 -7.95 21.18
CA LEU A 266 12.04 -7.09 21.21
C LEU A 266 10.75 -7.91 21.42
N TRP A 267 9.87 -7.38 22.26
CA TRP A 267 8.56 -7.98 22.55
C TRP A 267 7.57 -6.90 23.03
N TRP A 268 6.28 -7.08 22.77
CA TRP A 268 5.22 -6.09 22.97
C TRP A 268 4.16 -6.56 23.97
N LEU A 269 3.40 -5.62 24.52
CA LEU A 269 2.15 -5.92 25.22
C LEU A 269 1.03 -6.01 24.18
N ILE A 270 0.54 -7.21 23.89
CA ILE A 270 -0.31 -7.44 22.72
C ILE A 270 -1.76 -7.75 23.12
N PRO A 271 -2.73 -6.95 22.65
CA PRO A 271 -4.14 -7.29 22.72
C PRO A 271 -4.55 -8.16 21.54
N ILE A 272 -5.07 -9.35 21.84
CA ILE A 272 -5.45 -10.35 20.84
C ILE A 272 -6.97 -10.48 20.79
N ARG A 273 -7.60 -9.90 19.77
CA ARG A 273 -8.99 -10.22 19.42
C ARG A 273 -9.01 -11.55 18.68
N TYR A 274 -9.70 -12.54 19.22
CA TYR A 274 -9.82 -13.85 18.59
C TYR A 274 -11.28 -14.30 18.47
N ALA A 275 -11.55 -15.14 17.48
CA ALA A 275 -12.83 -15.78 17.25
C ALA A 275 -12.65 -17.25 16.87
N THR A 276 -13.73 -18.01 17.01
CA THR A 276 -13.87 -19.37 16.49
C THR A 276 -15.05 -19.40 15.54
N ASN A 277 -15.27 -20.53 14.86
CA ASN A 277 -16.45 -20.72 14.01
C ASN A 277 -17.81 -20.58 14.73
N ARG A 278 -17.84 -20.56 16.07
CA ARG A 278 -19.06 -20.54 16.91
C ARG A 278 -19.17 -19.33 17.83
N SER A 279 -18.11 -18.55 18.00
CA SER A 279 -18.06 -17.50 19.02
C SER A 279 -17.87 -16.12 18.41
N SER A 280 -18.51 -15.12 19.01
CA SER A 280 -18.19 -13.72 18.75
C SER A 280 -16.75 -13.40 19.19
N PRO A 281 -16.12 -12.38 18.58
CA PRO A 281 -14.76 -11.99 18.93
C PRO A 281 -14.62 -11.66 20.41
N SER A 282 -13.54 -12.12 21.04
CA SER A 282 -13.19 -11.88 22.44
C SER A 282 -11.74 -11.41 22.55
N LEU A 283 -11.41 -10.65 23.61
CA LEU A 283 -10.08 -10.08 23.82
C LEU A 283 -9.27 -10.91 24.84
N VAL A 284 -8.02 -11.24 24.48
CA VAL A 284 -7.03 -11.91 25.35
C VAL A 284 -5.72 -11.12 25.32
N TRP A 285 -5.06 -10.99 26.46
CA TRP A 285 -3.75 -10.32 26.55
C TRP A 285 -2.59 -11.33 26.47
N LEU A 286 -1.59 -10.99 25.66
CA LEU A 286 -0.25 -11.58 25.68
C LEU A 286 0.73 -10.53 26.22
N ASP A 287 1.00 -10.65 27.52
CA ASP A 287 1.80 -9.72 28.33
C ASP A 287 3.22 -10.26 28.63
N VAL A 288 3.59 -11.36 27.98
CA VAL A 288 4.90 -12.00 28.07
C VAL A 288 5.39 -12.38 26.67
N ARG A 289 6.71 -12.52 26.50
CA ARG A 289 7.31 -13.03 25.25
C ARG A 289 6.85 -14.46 24.92
N GLY A 290 6.56 -15.25 25.96
CA GLY A 290 6.20 -16.66 25.84
C GLY A 290 7.42 -17.59 25.67
N PRO A 291 7.19 -18.90 25.51
CA PRO A 291 5.89 -19.56 25.40
C PRO A 291 5.08 -19.55 26.71
N VAL A 292 3.76 -19.37 26.58
CA VAL A 292 2.79 -19.48 27.67
C VAL A 292 1.55 -20.23 27.18
N ARG A 293 0.87 -20.96 28.06
CA ARG A 293 -0.38 -21.65 27.72
C ARG A 293 -1.60 -20.78 28.03
N LYS A 294 -2.51 -20.67 27.07
CA LYS A 294 -3.80 -19.98 27.17
C LYS A 294 -4.92 -20.92 26.68
N GLU A 295 -5.90 -21.20 27.54
CA GLU A 295 -6.98 -22.17 27.26
C GLU A 295 -7.92 -21.69 26.14
N GLU A 296 -7.98 -20.37 25.94
CA GLU A 296 -8.73 -19.70 24.87
C GLU A 296 -8.26 -20.12 23.48
N PHE A 297 -6.98 -20.45 23.34
CA PHE A 297 -6.37 -20.84 22.08
C PHE A 297 -6.32 -22.35 21.87
N ILE A 298 -6.95 -23.15 22.72
CA ILE A 298 -7.09 -24.60 22.49
C ILE A 298 -8.30 -24.85 21.60
N SER A 299 -8.06 -25.41 20.42
CA SER A 299 -9.13 -25.77 19.50
C SER A 299 -10.03 -26.86 20.10
N LYS A 300 -11.33 -26.56 20.18
CA LYS A 300 -12.36 -27.50 20.63
C LYS A 300 -13.11 -28.05 19.42
N ASN A 301 -13.45 -29.34 19.43
CA ASN A 301 -14.26 -29.98 18.36
C ASN A 301 -13.73 -29.83 16.92
N LYS A 302 -12.42 -29.64 16.75
CA LYS A 302 -11.77 -29.35 15.45
C LYS A 302 -12.22 -28.01 14.84
N ASP A 303 -12.73 -27.08 15.63
CA ASP A 303 -13.04 -25.72 15.18
C ASP A 303 -11.73 -24.99 14.83
N TRP A 304 -11.74 -24.10 13.84
CA TRP A 304 -10.62 -23.19 13.59
C TRP A 304 -10.63 -22.06 14.62
N ILE A 305 -9.45 -21.53 14.91
CA ILE A 305 -9.24 -20.30 15.68
C ILE A 305 -8.64 -19.26 14.74
N LEU A 306 -9.22 -18.06 14.78
CA LEU A 306 -8.76 -16.88 14.06
C LEU A 306 -8.41 -15.81 15.08
N ALA A 307 -7.17 -15.36 15.10
CA ALA A 307 -6.72 -14.22 15.88
C ALA A 307 -6.54 -12.98 15.00
N ASN A 308 -6.47 -11.82 15.65
CA ASN A 308 -6.51 -10.50 15.04
C ASN A 308 -7.78 -10.23 14.22
N VAL A 309 -8.96 -10.52 14.79
CA VAL A 309 -10.24 -10.27 14.10
C VAL A 309 -10.34 -8.81 13.63
N ASN A 310 -10.67 -8.62 12.34
CA ASN A 310 -10.70 -7.33 11.63
C ASN A 310 -9.35 -6.58 11.57
N CYS A 311 -8.24 -7.28 11.82
CA CYS A 311 -6.89 -6.73 11.79
C CYS A 311 -6.74 -5.46 12.65
N THR A 312 -7.39 -5.39 13.81
CA THR A 312 -7.32 -4.19 14.67
C THR A 312 -5.98 -4.04 15.36
N GLY A 313 -5.24 -5.14 15.54
CA GLY A 313 -3.90 -5.13 16.09
C GLY A 313 -2.82 -5.03 15.02
N TYR A 314 -1.76 -4.26 15.31
CA TYR A 314 -0.58 -4.10 14.47
C TYR A 314 0.41 -5.26 14.66
N TYR A 315 0.02 -6.46 14.24
CA TYR A 315 0.84 -7.67 14.31
C TYR A 315 0.36 -8.75 13.34
N ARG A 316 1.25 -9.70 13.04
CA ARG A 316 0.94 -10.88 12.21
C ARG A 316 0.61 -12.10 13.04
N VAL A 317 -0.13 -13.05 12.47
CA VAL A 317 -0.47 -14.29 13.17
C VAL A 317 -0.03 -15.53 12.39
N ASN A 318 0.71 -16.40 13.08
CA ASN A 318 1.04 -17.74 12.64
C ASN A 318 0.30 -18.79 13.49
N TYR A 319 -0.04 -19.91 12.88
CA TYR A 319 -0.71 -21.02 13.53
C TYR A 319 0.03 -22.34 13.31
N ASP A 320 -0.31 -23.36 14.08
CA ASP A 320 0.06 -24.74 13.73
C ASP A 320 -0.55 -25.18 12.38
N PRO A 321 0.06 -26.15 11.68
CA PRO A 321 -0.39 -26.59 10.36
C PRO A 321 -1.85 -27.06 10.31
N ASP A 322 -2.37 -27.67 11.38
CA ASP A 322 -3.76 -28.17 11.40
C ASP A 322 -4.76 -27.00 11.42
N ASN A 323 -4.49 -25.93 12.18
CA ASN A 323 -5.35 -24.76 12.18
C ASN A 323 -5.29 -23.98 10.86
N TRP A 324 -4.08 -23.83 10.28
CA TRP A 324 -3.95 -23.29 8.92
C TRP A 324 -4.79 -24.06 7.92
N GLN A 325 -4.71 -25.39 7.91
CA GLN A 325 -5.50 -26.23 7.01
C GLN A 325 -7.01 -26.02 7.21
N ARG A 326 -7.49 -25.84 8.44
CA ARG A 326 -8.92 -25.59 8.72
C ARG A 326 -9.37 -24.22 8.24
N LEU A 327 -8.55 -23.18 8.42
CA LEU A 327 -8.83 -21.83 7.91
C LEU A 327 -8.88 -21.83 6.38
N MET A 328 -7.91 -22.47 5.71
CA MET A 328 -7.89 -22.58 4.25
C MET A 328 -9.08 -23.39 3.72
N THR A 329 -9.43 -24.49 4.39
CA THR A 329 -10.63 -25.27 4.05
C THR A 329 -11.90 -24.44 4.24
N GLN A 330 -11.97 -23.59 5.27
CA GLN A 330 -13.10 -22.69 5.47
C GLN A 330 -13.21 -21.66 4.34
N LEU A 331 -12.10 -21.07 3.89
CA LEU A 331 -12.06 -20.14 2.76
C LEU A 331 -12.55 -20.79 1.46
N GLU A 332 -12.11 -22.01 1.17
CA GLU A 332 -12.54 -22.74 -0.04
C GLU A 332 -14.01 -23.19 0.01
N THR A 333 -14.52 -23.54 1.20
CA THR A 333 -15.89 -24.06 1.34
C THR A 333 -16.95 -22.98 1.52
N ASN A 334 -16.66 -21.95 2.31
CA ASN A 334 -17.54 -20.80 2.52
C ASN A 334 -16.72 -19.62 3.11
N PRO A 335 -16.18 -18.73 2.26
CA PRO A 335 -15.33 -17.64 2.70
C PRO A 335 -16.05 -16.64 3.60
N ASN A 336 -17.38 -16.50 3.47
CA ASN A 336 -18.20 -15.57 4.27
C ASN A 336 -18.30 -15.94 5.77
N ARG A 337 -17.74 -17.08 6.18
CA ARG A 337 -17.58 -17.43 7.61
C ARG A 337 -16.39 -16.75 8.26
N ILE A 338 -15.48 -16.19 7.46
CA ILE A 338 -14.33 -15.42 7.90
C ILE A 338 -14.59 -13.95 7.52
N PRO A 339 -14.36 -12.97 8.43
CA PRO A 339 -14.56 -11.57 8.13
C PRO A 339 -13.77 -11.12 6.89
N LEU A 340 -14.31 -10.17 6.13
CA LEU A 340 -13.72 -9.68 4.88
C LEU A 340 -12.23 -9.31 5.03
N MET A 341 -11.90 -8.50 6.03
CA MET A 341 -10.53 -8.09 6.33
C MET A 341 -9.60 -9.28 6.65
N ASN A 342 -10.09 -10.27 7.40
CA ASN A 342 -9.31 -11.44 7.76
C ASN A 342 -9.08 -12.40 6.58
N ARG A 343 -9.95 -12.40 5.56
CA ARG A 343 -9.70 -13.18 4.33
C ARG A 343 -8.44 -12.67 3.62
N GLY A 344 -8.28 -11.34 3.51
CA GLY A 344 -7.06 -10.72 3.00
C GLY A 344 -5.87 -10.96 3.92
N GLN A 345 -6.04 -10.75 5.24
CA GLN A 345 -4.99 -11.00 6.24
C GLN A 345 -4.43 -12.42 6.18
N LEU A 346 -5.27 -13.45 6.02
CA LEU A 346 -4.79 -14.83 5.97
C LEU A 346 -3.91 -15.09 4.74
N VAL A 347 -4.19 -14.41 3.63
CA VAL A 347 -3.31 -14.42 2.45
C VAL A 347 -2.03 -13.66 2.77
N ASP A 348 -2.13 -12.41 3.23
CA ASP A 348 -0.97 -11.57 3.49
C ASP A 348 -0.01 -12.15 4.54
N ASP A 349 -0.54 -12.63 5.67
CA ASP A 349 0.24 -13.32 6.71
C ASP A 349 0.90 -14.57 6.14
N ALA A 350 0.19 -15.41 5.38
CA ALA A 350 0.77 -16.63 4.83
C ALA A 350 1.98 -16.34 3.91
N PHE A 351 1.87 -15.34 3.03
CA PHE A 351 2.95 -14.94 2.13
C PHE A 351 4.14 -14.33 2.87
N ASN A 352 3.89 -13.42 3.80
CA ASN A 352 4.96 -12.77 4.56
C ASN A 352 5.65 -13.73 5.54
N LEU A 353 4.90 -14.63 6.19
CA LEU A 353 5.48 -15.71 7.01
C LEU A 353 6.33 -16.66 6.16
N ALA A 354 5.93 -16.95 4.92
CA ALA A 354 6.73 -17.76 4.02
C ALA A 354 8.02 -17.04 3.59
N ARG A 355 7.94 -15.74 3.30
CA ARG A 355 9.09 -14.89 2.99
C ARG A 355 10.08 -14.81 4.17
N ALA A 356 9.57 -14.83 5.39
CA ALA A 356 10.37 -14.90 6.63
C ALA A 356 10.76 -16.33 7.06
N GLU A 357 10.55 -17.34 6.21
CA GLU A 357 10.88 -18.76 6.48
C GLU A 357 10.20 -19.36 7.73
N LEU A 358 9.10 -18.77 8.20
CA LEU A 358 8.32 -19.25 9.35
C LEU A 358 7.29 -20.32 8.98
N VAL A 359 6.88 -20.34 7.70
CA VAL A 359 6.02 -21.37 7.12
C VAL A 359 6.55 -21.76 5.74
N ASN A 360 6.10 -22.89 5.21
CA ASN A 360 6.48 -23.31 3.86
C ASN A 360 5.78 -22.43 2.81
N VAL A 361 6.49 -22.03 1.75
CA VAL A 361 5.93 -21.25 0.65
C VAL A 361 4.71 -21.89 -0.03
N THR A 362 4.60 -23.22 0.00
CA THR A 362 3.40 -23.91 -0.51
C THR A 362 2.15 -23.61 0.29
N LEU A 363 2.25 -23.25 1.58
CA LEU A 363 1.13 -22.81 2.39
C LEU A 363 0.60 -21.45 1.92
N ALA A 364 1.50 -20.51 1.60
CA ALA A 364 1.15 -19.23 0.99
C ALA A 364 0.49 -19.41 -0.38
N LEU A 365 1.05 -20.25 -1.25
CA LEU A 365 0.44 -20.52 -2.55
C LEU A 365 -0.94 -21.19 -2.40
N ASN A 366 -1.08 -22.14 -1.46
CA ASN A 366 -2.38 -22.77 -1.16
C ASN A 366 -3.42 -21.76 -0.67
N SER A 367 -3.02 -20.69 0.03
CA SER A 367 -3.97 -19.67 0.49
C SER A 367 -4.60 -18.87 -0.65
N THR A 368 -4.09 -18.97 -1.88
CA THR A 368 -4.71 -18.32 -3.05
C THR A 368 -5.80 -19.16 -3.72
N ARG A 369 -5.94 -20.45 -3.38
CA ARG A 369 -6.83 -21.38 -4.11
C ARG A 369 -8.30 -21.02 -4.06
N PHE A 370 -8.76 -20.38 -2.99
CA PHE A 370 -10.17 -19.99 -2.85
C PHE A 370 -10.54 -18.82 -3.76
N LEU A 371 -9.55 -18.06 -4.26
CA LEU A 371 -9.77 -16.87 -5.09
C LEU A 371 -10.54 -17.20 -6.38
N ARG A 372 -10.44 -18.44 -6.88
CA ARG A 372 -11.20 -18.91 -8.05
C ARG A 372 -12.71 -18.63 -7.98
N HIS A 373 -13.29 -18.51 -6.79
CA HIS A 373 -14.71 -18.23 -6.55
C HIS A 373 -14.93 -16.95 -5.72
N GLU A 374 -13.87 -16.21 -5.42
CA GLU A 374 -13.95 -14.99 -4.61
C GLU A 374 -14.28 -13.79 -5.51
N THR A 375 -15.17 -12.93 -5.04
CA THR A 375 -15.56 -11.69 -5.75
C THR A 375 -15.32 -10.44 -4.94
N ALA A 376 -14.93 -10.56 -3.67
CA ALA A 376 -14.61 -9.43 -2.82
C ALA A 376 -13.24 -8.82 -3.17
N TYR A 377 -13.12 -7.51 -3.02
CA TYR A 377 -11.90 -6.76 -3.34
C TYR A 377 -10.70 -7.14 -2.47
N LEU A 378 -10.84 -7.05 -1.13
CA LEU A 378 -9.69 -7.18 -0.23
C LEU A 378 -8.88 -8.48 -0.37
N PRO A 379 -9.49 -9.68 -0.48
CA PRO A 379 -8.69 -10.89 -0.66
C PRO A 379 -7.93 -10.92 -1.98
N TRP A 380 -8.51 -10.34 -3.04
CA TRP A 380 -7.87 -10.22 -4.34
C TRP A 380 -6.74 -9.20 -4.31
N GLU A 381 -6.94 -8.04 -3.68
CA GLU A 381 -5.90 -7.03 -3.47
C GLU A 381 -4.71 -7.63 -2.69
N SER A 382 -4.96 -8.29 -1.56
CA SER A 382 -3.89 -8.91 -0.76
C SER A 382 -3.13 -9.96 -1.55
N ALA A 383 -3.83 -10.79 -2.33
CA ALA A 383 -3.20 -11.82 -3.14
C ALA A 383 -2.35 -11.23 -4.26
N VAL A 384 -2.88 -10.26 -5.00
CA VAL A 384 -2.17 -9.64 -6.13
C VAL A 384 -0.94 -8.87 -5.64
N ARG A 385 -1.07 -8.11 -4.55
CA ARG A 385 0.08 -7.40 -3.93
C ARG A 385 1.18 -8.38 -3.54
N ASN A 386 0.84 -9.46 -2.83
CA ASN A 386 1.85 -10.44 -2.42
C ASN A 386 2.44 -11.24 -3.60
N LEU A 387 1.64 -11.51 -4.64
CA LEU A 387 2.11 -12.18 -5.86
C LEU A 387 2.95 -11.25 -6.75
N GLU A 388 2.85 -9.93 -6.61
CA GLU A 388 3.70 -8.97 -7.34
C GLU A 388 5.18 -9.26 -7.09
N TYR A 389 5.57 -9.55 -5.84
CA TYR A 389 6.93 -9.99 -5.53
C TYR A 389 7.33 -11.26 -6.30
N PHE A 390 6.43 -12.25 -6.40
CA PHE A 390 6.68 -13.48 -7.15
C PHE A 390 6.84 -13.17 -8.65
N VAL A 391 6.02 -12.28 -9.20
CA VAL A 391 6.16 -11.82 -10.59
C VAL A 391 7.52 -11.14 -10.78
N LEU A 392 7.91 -10.20 -9.91
CA LEU A 392 9.19 -9.49 -10.02
C LEU A 392 10.40 -10.44 -9.96
N MET A 393 10.33 -11.48 -9.12
CA MET A 393 11.41 -12.45 -8.99
C MET A 393 11.46 -13.47 -10.14
N PHE A 394 10.31 -13.77 -10.77
CA PHE A 394 10.21 -14.90 -11.69
C PHE A 394 9.79 -14.57 -13.13
N ASP A 395 9.37 -13.35 -13.47
CA ASP A 395 8.93 -12.91 -14.81
C ASP A 395 9.98 -13.11 -15.93
N ARG A 396 11.24 -13.34 -15.55
CA ARG A 396 12.39 -13.65 -16.42
C ARG A 396 12.90 -15.10 -16.28
N SER A 397 12.09 -16.01 -15.75
CA SER A 397 12.47 -17.40 -15.44
C SER A 397 11.45 -18.44 -15.93
N GLU A 398 11.81 -19.72 -15.87
CA GLU A 398 10.94 -20.85 -16.24
C GLU A 398 9.67 -20.97 -15.37
N VAL A 399 9.67 -20.39 -14.17
CA VAL A 399 8.52 -20.41 -13.25
C VAL A 399 7.34 -19.62 -13.80
N TYR A 400 7.60 -18.60 -14.62
CA TYR A 400 6.56 -17.65 -15.02
C TYR A 400 5.49 -18.27 -15.90
N GLY A 401 5.83 -19.20 -16.79
CA GLY A 401 4.87 -19.86 -17.67
C GLY A 401 3.74 -20.55 -16.89
N PRO A 402 4.05 -21.53 -16.02
CA PRO A 402 3.06 -22.16 -15.13
C PRO A 402 2.34 -21.17 -14.22
N MET A 403 3.04 -20.16 -13.68
CA MET A 403 2.43 -19.12 -12.85
C MET A 403 1.34 -18.35 -13.62
N GLN A 404 1.61 -17.94 -14.86
CA GLN A 404 0.62 -17.24 -15.69
C GLN A 404 -0.61 -18.12 -15.98
N VAL A 405 -0.42 -19.42 -16.23
CA VAL A 405 -1.53 -20.36 -16.42
C VAL A 405 -2.40 -20.43 -15.16
N TYR A 406 -1.78 -20.57 -13.98
CA TYR A 406 -2.50 -20.61 -12.71
C TYR A 406 -3.30 -19.34 -12.45
N LEU A 407 -2.67 -18.16 -12.56
CA LEU A 407 -3.32 -16.87 -12.31
C LEU A 407 -4.46 -16.61 -13.29
N ARG A 408 -4.29 -16.97 -14.57
CA ARG A 408 -5.34 -16.88 -15.58
C ARG A 408 -6.57 -17.71 -15.20
N GLU A 409 -6.39 -18.91 -14.67
CA GLU A 409 -7.52 -19.73 -14.24
C GLU A 409 -8.14 -19.24 -12.93
N GLN A 410 -7.36 -18.70 -11.99
CA GLN A 410 -7.92 -18.11 -10.77
C GLN A 410 -8.82 -16.90 -11.09
N VAL A 411 -8.39 -16.01 -11.99
CA VAL A 411 -9.12 -14.76 -12.27
C VAL A 411 -10.30 -14.96 -13.22
N LYS A 412 -10.42 -16.10 -13.89
CA LYS A 412 -11.40 -16.30 -14.98
C LYS A 412 -12.84 -16.08 -14.55
N GLU A 413 -13.25 -16.60 -13.39
CA GLU A 413 -14.60 -16.36 -12.87
C GLU A 413 -14.82 -14.90 -12.49
N LEU A 414 -13.82 -14.26 -11.87
CA LEU A 414 -13.88 -12.84 -11.52
C LEU A 414 -13.99 -11.95 -12.77
N TYR A 415 -13.19 -12.21 -13.81
CA TYR A 415 -13.28 -11.50 -15.08
C TYR A 415 -14.66 -11.68 -15.71
N ASN A 416 -15.20 -12.90 -15.71
CA ASN A 416 -16.55 -13.18 -16.23
C ASN A 416 -17.65 -12.48 -15.41
N PHE A 417 -17.49 -12.38 -14.09
CA PHE A 417 -18.40 -11.64 -13.22
C PHE A 417 -18.50 -10.17 -13.63
N PHE A 418 -17.39 -9.54 -14.01
CA PHE A 418 -17.37 -8.14 -14.47
C PHE A 418 -17.57 -7.94 -15.98
N ARG A 419 -17.60 -9.02 -16.77
CA ARG A 419 -17.61 -8.94 -18.24
C ARG A 419 -18.69 -8.03 -18.80
N ASN A 420 -19.93 -8.15 -18.31
CA ASN A 420 -21.03 -7.31 -18.79
C ASN A 420 -20.81 -5.82 -18.48
N TYR A 421 -20.10 -5.48 -17.41
CA TYR A 421 -19.75 -4.10 -17.11
C TYR A 421 -18.65 -3.60 -18.07
N THR A 422 -17.55 -4.34 -18.14
CA THR A 422 -16.38 -3.97 -18.94
C THR A 422 -16.69 -3.90 -20.44
N ASP A 423 -17.41 -4.88 -20.99
CA ASP A 423 -17.79 -4.93 -22.42
C ASP A 423 -18.67 -3.74 -22.81
N ASN A 424 -19.50 -3.24 -21.88
CA ASN A 424 -20.35 -2.07 -22.08
C ASN A 424 -19.68 -0.75 -21.65
N SER A 425 -18.40 -0.76 -21.26
CA SER A 425 -17.68 0.43 -20.77
C SER A 425 -18.36 1.11 -19.57
N ILE A 426 -18.83 0.31 -18.62
CA ILE A 426 -19.43 0.77 -17.38
C ILE A 426 -18.71 0.13 -16.19
N VAL A 427 -18.99 0.67 -15.00
CA VAL A 427 -18.45 0.17 -13.72
C VAL A 427 -19.61 -0.15 -12.76
N PRO A 428 -19.41 -1.04 -11.78
CA PRO A 428 -20.37 -1.28 -10.70
C PRO A 428 -20.67 -0.02 -9.88
N GLU A 429 -21.84 0.03 -9.23
CA GLU A 429 -22.16 1.13 -8.28
C GLU A 429 -21.33 1.03 -6.99
N ASP A 430 -21.07 -0.19 -6.49
CA ASP A 430 -20.28 -0.42 -5.28
C ASP A 430 -18.80 -0.12 -5.48
N HIS A 431 -18.19 0.68 -4.60
CA HIS A 431 -16.79 1.11 -4.76
C HIS A 431 -15.79 -0.03 -4.78
N SER A 432 -15.91 -0.93 -3.81
CA SER A 432 -14.99 -2.06 -3.71
C SER A 432 -15.02 -2.91 -4.98
N LEU A 433 -16.20 -3.07 -5.60
CA LEU A 433 -16.34 -3.78 -6.87
C LEU A 433 -15.73 -3.02 -8.06
N GLN A 434 -15.69 -1.69 -8.04
CA GLN A 434 -15.00 -0.91 -9.08
C GLN A 434 -13.49 -1.15 -9.03
N HIS A 435 -12.91 -1.13 -7.83
CA HIS A 435 -11.50 -1.51 -7.63
C HIS A 435 -11.24 -2.94 -8.08
N ASN A 436 -12.11 -3.89 -7.69
CA ASN A 436 -11.93 -5.29 -8.05
C ASN A 436 -12.13 -5.56 -9.55
N GLN A 437 -12.94 -4.77 -10.26
CA GLN A 437 -13.05 -4.83 -11.72
C GLN A 437 -11.71 -4.51 -12.39
N ILE A 438 -10.95 -3.54 -11.86
CA ILE A 438 -9.63 -3.18 -12.39
C ILE A 438 -8.64 -4.33 -12.17
N ILE A 439 -8.62 -4.91 -10.96
CA ILE A 439 -7.82 -6.10 -10.66
C ILE A 439 -8.16 -7.25 -11.61
N ALA A 440 -9.46 -7.51 -11.82
CA ALA A 440 -9.93 -8.58 -12.69
C ALA A 440 -9.42 -8.43 -14.13
N ILE A 441 -9.46 -7.20 -14.67
CA ILE A 441 -8.96 -6.91 -16.02
C ILE A 441 -7.43 -7.02 -16.06
N ASP A 442 -6.73 -6.42 -15.09
CA ASP A 442 -5.28 -6.39 -15.10
C ASP A 442 -4.67 -7.80 -14.99
N VAL A 443 -5.12 -8.58 -14.00
CA VAL A 443 -4.65 -9.95 -13.79
C VAL A 443 -5.03 -10.83 -14.99
N ALA A 444 -6.25 -10.69 -15.55
CA ALA A 444 -6.65 -11.49 -16.71
C ALA A 444 -5.80 -11.19 -17.96
N CYS A 445 -5.66 -9.91 -18.31
CA CYS A 445 -4.94 -9.50 -19.52
C CYS A 445 -3.43 -9.75 -19.39
N SER A 446 -2.81 -9.39 -18.26
CA SER A 446 -1.38 -9.60 -18.01
C SER A 446 -0.97 -11.08 -18.00
N ASN A 447 -1.91 -11.98 -17.68
CA ASN A 447 -1.71 -13.44 -17.71
C ASN A 447 -2.27 -14.12 -18.97
N GLY A 448 -2.55 -13.34 -20.02
CA GLY A 448 -2.80 -13.86 -21.36
C GLY A 448 -4.20 -14.42 -21.59
N LEU A 449 -5.22 -13.97 -20.84
CA LEU A 449 -6.61 -14.34 -21.13
C LEU A 449 -7.03 -13.73 -22.49
N PRO A 450 -7.31 -14.54 -23.53
CA PRO A 450 -7.54 -14.03 -24.88
C PRO A 450 -8.70 -13.04 -24.98
N GLU A 451 -9.80 -13.31 -24.28
CA GLU A 451 -10.99 -12.45 -24.27
C GLU A 451 -10.71 -11.07 -23.66
N CYS A 452 -9.84 -11.02 -22.64
CA CYS A 452 -9.43 -9.76 -22.02
C CYS A 452 -8.58 -8.93 -22.98
N ILE A 453 -7.60 -9.56 -23.63
CA ILE A 453 -6.72 -8.88 -24.59
C ILE A 453 -7.52 -8.36 -25.79
N GLU A 454 -8.41 -9.17 -26.35
CA GLU A 454 -9.28 -8.77 -27.45
C GLU A 454 -10.19 -7.60 -27.04
N MET A 455 -10.76 -7.63 -25.85
CA MET A 455 -11.55 -6.53 -25.29
C MET A 455 -10.73 -5.23 -25.21
N ALA A 456 -9.53 -5.28 -24.61
CA ALA A 456 -8.68 -4.10 -24.46
C ALA A 456 -8.26 -3.51 -25.81
N GLN A 457 -7.85 -4.37 -26.75
CA GLN A 457 -7.51 -3.96 -28.13
C GLN A 457 -8.71 -3.35 -28.86
N SER A 458 -9.89 -3.95 -28.74
CA SER A 458 -11.12 -3.48 -29.39
C SER A 458 -11.54 -2.10 -28.87
N LYS A 459 -11.54 -1.91 -27.54
CA LYS A 459 -11.85 -0.63 -26.89
C LYS A 459 -10.89 0.47 -27.32
N PHE A 460 -9.58 0.19 -27.24
CA PHE A 460 -8.56 1.16 -27.63
C PHE A 460 -8.61 1.48 -29.13
N ALA A 461 -8.81 0.48 -30.00
CA ALA A 461 -8.99 0.69 -31.43
C ALA A 461 -10.27 1.49 -31.75
N GLY A 462 -11.32 1.35 -30.94
CA GLY A 462 -12.52 2.19 -31.01
C GLY A 462 -12.18 3.66 -30.76
N TRP A 463 -11.42 3.94 -29.69
CA TRP A 463 -10.95 5.29 -29.40
C TRP A 463 -10.03 5.86 -30.49
N MET A 464 -9.10 5.07 -31.03
CA MET A 464 -8.22 5.51 -32.12
C MET A 464 -8.97 5.87 -33.42
N LYS A 465 -10.15 5.29 -33.64
CA LYS A 465 -10.99 5.56 -34.83
C LYS A 465 -12.00 6.67 -34.60
N SER A 466 -12.21 7.07 -33.35
CA SER A 466 -13.16 8.13 -33.04
C SER A 466 -12.55 9.49 -33.37
N ASN A 467 -13.40 10.49 -33.54
CA ASN A 467 -12.98 11.87 -33.71
C ASN A 467 -12.68 12.49 -32.33
N ASP A 468 -11.68 11.93 -31.64
CA ASP A 468 -11.23 12.27 -30.27
C ASP A 468 -12.22 11.96 -29.13
N THR A 469 -13.24 11.17 -29.39
CA THR A 469 -14.19 10.73 -28.35
C THR A 469 -13.72 9.44 -27.69
N ASN A 470 -13.41 9.49 -26.39
CA ASN A 470 -12.98 8.33 -25.64
C ASN A 470 -14.14 7.69 -24.87
N ASP A 471 -14.70 6.63 -25.42
CA ASP A 471 -15.82 5.90 -24.80
C ASP A 471 -15.35 4.93 -23.70
N ILE A 472 -14.05 4.84 -23.42
CA ILE A 472 -13.53 4.05 -22.30
C ILE A 472 -13.83 4.77 -20.99
N HIS A 473 -14.56 4.08 -20.10
CA HIS A 473 -14.86 4.60 -18.77
C HIS A 473 -13.58 5.01 -18.04
N THR A 474 -13.59 6.16 -17.36
CA THR A 474 -12.38 6.79 -16.78
C THR A 474 -11.64 5.86 -15.82
N ASN A 475 -12.34 5.09 -14.98
CA ASN A 475 -11.73 4.07 -14.10
C ASN A 475 -10.97 2.96 -14.84
N LEU A 476 -11.38 2.63 -16.07
CA LEU A 476 -10.82 1.50 -16.82
C LEU A 476 -9.71 1.95 -17.79
N ARG A 477 -9.52 3.26 -17.98
CA ARG A 477 -8.54 3.81 -18.94
C ARG A 477 -7.13 3.34 -18.66
N ALA A 478 -6.63 3.52 -17.43
CA ALA A 478 -5.27 3.14 -17.07
C ALA A 478 -4.95 1.67 -17.43
N VAL A 479 -5.83 0.74 -17.04
CA VAL A 479 -5.64 -0.68 -17.33
C VAL A 479 -5.83 -0.97 -18.83
N ILE A 480 -6.88 -0.46 -19.48
CA ILE A 480 -7.12 -0.72 -20.92
C ILE A 480 -5.99 -0.14 -21.79
N TYR A 481 -5.50 1.05 -21.49
CA TYR A 481 -4.40 1.68 -22.24
C TYR A 481 -3.14 0.82 -22.14
N CYS A 482 -2.74 0.45 -20.92
CA CYS A 482 -1.56 -0.38 -20.70
C CYS A 482 -1.68 -1.71 -21.44
N GLN A 483 -2.82 -2.41 -21.30
CA GLN A 483 -3.03 -3.72 -21.92
C GLN A 483 -3.11 -3.63 -23.46
N ALA A 484 -3.71 -2.58 -24.01
CA ALA A 484 -3.75 -2.35 -25.45
C ALA A 484 -2.37 -1.99 -26.03
N VAL A 485 -1.58 -1.15 -25.36
CA VAL A 485 -0.21 -0.81 -25.77
C VAL A 485 0.73 -2.01 -25.62
N ALA A 486 0.54 -2.85 -24.60
CA ALA A 486 1.29 -4.09 -24.40
C ALA A 486 1.02 -5.12 -25.51
N ALA A 487 -0.23 -5.22 -25.97
CA ALA A 487 -0.65 -6.13 -27.03
C ALA A 487 -0.46 -5.56 -28.45
N GLY A 488 -0.31 -4.24 -28.58
CA GLY A 488 -0.18 -3.51 -29.84
C GLY A 488 1.26 -3.41 -30.37
N ASP A 489 1.44 -2.51 -31.33
CA ASP A 489 2.76 -2.18 -31.89
C ASP A 489 2.95 -0.64 -31.90
N LYS A 490 3.82 -0.14 -32.79
CA LYS A 490 4.09 1.28 -32.96
C LYS A 490 2.82 2.13 -33.09
N LYS A 491 1.79 1.65 -33.79
CA LYS A 491 0.59 2.45 -34.09
C LYS A 491 -0.15 2.86 -32.82
N GLU A 492 -0.39 1.91 -31.92
CA GLU A 492 -1.06 2.12 -30.65
C GLU A 492 -0.20 3.01 -29.74
N TRP A 493 1.11 2.78 -29.73
CA TRP A 493 2.07 3.57 -28.95
C TRP A 493 2.14 5.04 -29.38
N GLU A 494 2.25 5.30 -30.69
CA GLU A 494 2.30 6.68 -31.22
C GLU A 494 1.00 7.43 -30.96
N PHE A 495 -0.15 6.75 -31.03
CA PHE A 495 -1.42 7.36 -30.67
C PHE A 495 -1.48 7.73 -29.18
N ALA A 496 -1.10 6.82 -28.28
CA ALA A 496 -1.02 7.12 -26.85
C ALA A 496 -0.05 8.28 -26.56
N TRP A 497 1.08 8.33 -27.27
CA TRP A 497 2.07 9.41 -27.16
C TRP A 497 1.51 10.76 -27.61
N GLU A 498 0.81 10.79 -28.74
CA GLU A 498 0.12 11.99 -29.24
C GLU A 498 -0.90 12.51 -28.21
N LYS A 499 -1.71 11.60 -27.64
CA LYS A 499 -2.69 11.96 -26.61
C LYS A 499 -2.04 12.47 -25.34
N PHE A 500 -0.93 11.87 -24.91
CA PHE A 500 -0.16 12.34 -23.77
C PHE A 500 0.34 13.78 -23.99
N GLN A 501 0.91 14.07 -25.17
CA GLN A 501 1.42 15.40 -25.50
C GLN A 501 0.31 16.45 -25.63
N SER A 502 -0.84 16.08 -26.19
CA SER A 502 -1.97 17.00 -26.40
C SER A 502 -2.83 17.24 -25.15
N SER A 503 -2.79 16.35 -24.17
CA SER A 503 -3.66 16.44 -22.99
C SER A 503 -3.25 17.59 -22.08
N THR A 504 -4.25 18.34 -21.61
CA THR A 504 -4.10 19.36 -20.57
C THR A 504 -4.44 18.84 -19.18
N ASP A 505 -4.97 17.61 -19.09
CA ASP A 505 -5.33 16.96 -17.83
C ASP A 505 -4.16 16.12 -17.31
N THR A 506 -3.74 16.39 -16.08
CA THR A 506 -2.58 15.76 -15.45
C THR A 506 -2.83 14.27 -15.17
N SER A 507 -4.05 13.88 -14.82
CA SER A 507 -4.41 12.48 -14.58
C SER A 507 -4.34 11.64 -15.85
N GLU A 508 -4.96 12.12 -16.92
CA GLU A 508 -4.90 11.46 -18.23
C GLU A 508 -3.44 11.35 -18.71
N LYS A 509 -2.62 12.38 -18.46
CA LYS A 509 -1.18 12.35 -18.74
C LYS A 509 -0.47 11.23 -17.98
N ASP A 510 -0.69 11.11 -16.67
CA ASP A 510 -0.04 10.07 -15.86
C ASP A 510 -0.48 8.66 -16.27
N GLN A 511 -1.77 8.46 -16.56
CA GLN A 511 -2.28 7.18 -17.06
C GLN A 511 -1.66 6.80 -18.40
N LEU A 512 -1.53 7.75 -19.33
CA LEU A 512 -0.89 7.51 -20.63
C LEU A 512 0.62 7.28 -20.49
N ARG A 513 1.30 8.01 -19.60
CA ARG A 513 2.72 7.86 -19.30
C ARG A 513 3.05 6.46 -18.78
N LYS A 514 2.22 5.94 -17.86
CA LYS A 514 2.31 4.55 -17.41
C LYS A 514 2.02 3.56 -18.55
N ALA A 515 0.97 3.79 -19.34
CA ALA A 515 0.59 2.89 -20.43
C ALA A 515 1.65 2.74 -21.53
N LEU A 516 2.35 3.83 -21.87
CA LEU A 516 3.43 3.84 -22.87
C LEU A 516 4.59 2.92 -22.48
N ALA A 517 4.83 2.72 -21.18
CA ALA A 517 5.85 1.82 -20.66
C ALA A 517 5.44 0.34 -20.75
N CYS A 518 4.17 0.02 -20.99
CA CYS A 518 3.68 -1.36 -21.07
C CYS A 518 4.03 -2.08 -22.40
N THR A 519 4.54 -1.36 -23.40
CA THR A 519 4.92 -1.99 -24.69
C THR A 519 6.02 -3.04 -24.52
N LYS A 520 5.93 -4.14 -25.27
CA LYS A 520 6.96 -5.19 -25.28
C LYS A 520 8.06 -4.94 -26.32
N LYS A 521 7.98 -3.85 -27.09
CA LYS A 521 8.96 -3.49 -28.11
C LYS A 521 10.12 -2.72 -27.49
N THR A 522 11.26 -3.37 -27.34
CA THR A 522 12.45 -2.77 -26.71
C THR A 522 12.90 -1.47 -27.36
N TRP A 523 12.80 -1.34 -28.69
CA TRP A 523 13.18 -0.11 -29.39
C TRP A 523 12.25 1.08 -29.07
N LEU A 524 10.97 0.84 -28.76
CA LEU A 524 10.05 1.89 -28.30
C LEU A 524 10.38 2.30 -26.86
N LEU A 525 10.68 1.34 -25.99
CA LEU A 525 11.11 1.63 -24.62
C LEU A 525 12.43 2.41 -24.58
N SER A 526 13.41 2.06 -25.39
CA SER A 526 14.67 2.82 -25.51
C SER A 526 14.43 4.25 -25.99
N ARG A 527 13.58 4.44 -27.01
CA ARG A 527 13.19 5.79 -27.47
C ARG A 527 12.46 6.55 -26.37
N TYR A 528 11.64 5.86 -25.58
CA TYR A 528 10.91 6.49 -24.49
C TYR A 528 11.84 6.97 -23.37
N LEU A 529 12.86 6.18 -23.01
CA LEU A 529 13.94 6.60 -22.11
C LEU A 529 14.67 7.84 -22.64
N GLU A 530 14.96 7.90 -23.95
CA GLU A 530 15.57 9.12 -24.53
C GLU A 530 14.67 10.36 -24.41
N TYR A 531 13.35 10.19 -24.43
CA TYR A 531 12.42 11.30 -24.21
C TYR A 531 12.46 11.85 -22.78
N THR A 532 12.92 11.06 -21.80
CA THR A 532 13.06 11.55 -20.43
C THR A 532 14.24 12.50 -20.25
N LEU A 533 15.13 12.63 -21.23
CA LEU A 533 16.23 13.60 -21.23
C LEU A 533 15.83 14.95 -21.85
N ASP A 534 14.60 15.06 -22.35
CA ASP A 534 14.07 16.23 -23.02
C ASP A 534 12.92 16.83 -22.20
N PRO A 535 13.17 17.94 -21.46
CA PRO A 535 12.17 18.58 -20.60
C PRO A 535 10.89 19.01 -21.33
N ASP A 536 10.96 19.27 -22.64
CA ASP A 536 9.80 19.64 -23.45
C ASP A 536 8.90 18.42 -23.75
N LYS A 537 9.43 17.21 -23.61
CA LYS A 537 8.68 15.96 -23.79
C LYS A 537 8.22 15.36 -22.47
N ILE A 538 9.11 15.26 -21.49
CA ILE A 538 8.86 14.72 -20.16
C ILE A 538 9.47 15.68 -19.14
N ARG A 539 8.65 16.19 -18.23
CA ARG A 539 9.11 17.12 -17.17
C ARG A 539 10.11 16.42 -16.28
N LEU A 540 11.07 17.17 -15.73
CA LEU A 540 12.10 16.62 -14.83
C LEU A 540 11.49 15.85 -13.63
N MET A 541 10.41 16.38 -13.05
CA MET A 541 9.67 15.74 -11.95
C MET A 541 9.03 14.39 -12.32
N ASP A 542 8.75 14.17 -13.61
CA ASP A 542 8.14 12.94 -14.12
C ASP A 542 9.20 11.93 -14.59
N VAL A 543 10.49 12.29 -14.63
CA VAL A 543 11.57 11.42 -15.14
C VAL A 543 11.69 10.16 -14.30
N ALA A 544 11.82 10.30 -12.97
CA ALA A 544 12.02 9.18 -12.06
C ALA A 544 10.89 8.14 -12.17
N SER A 545 9.65 8.59 -12.12
CA SER A 545 8.47 7.72 -12.25
C SER A 545 8.33 7.11 -13.65
N THR A 546 8.71 7.83 -14.72
CA THR A 546 8.69 7.27 -16.09
C THR A 546 9.72 6.15 -16.25
N VAL A 547 10.95 6.37 -15.79
CA VAL A 547 12.02 5.37 -15.81
C VAL A 547 11.63 4.17 -14.94
N TYR A 548 11.03 4.41 -13.77
CA TYR A 548 10.46 3.37 -12.93
C TYR A 548 9.44 2.52 -13.68
N PHE A 549 8.45 3.10 -14.36
CA PHE A 549 7.46 2.32 -15.11
C PHE A 549 8.09 1.45 -16.20
N ILE A 550 9.14 1.95 -16.86
CA ILE A 550 9.89 1.18 -17.87
C ILE A 550 10.69 0.05 -17.21
N ALA A 551 11.31 0.31 -16.06
CA ALA A 551 11.98 -0.72 -15.27
C ALA A 551 10.99 -1.78 -14.78
N GLN A 552 9.75 -1.39 -14.47
CA GLN A 552 8.65 -2.27 -14.09
C GLN A 552 8.18 -3.22 -15.20
N ASN A 553 8.66 -3.05 -16.42
CA ASN A 553 8.41 -3.96 -17.53
C ASN A 553 9.60 -4.93 -17.68
N ALA A 554 9.34 -6.25 -17.72
CA ALA A 554 10.39 -7.25 -17.92
C ALA A 554 11.26 -7.01 -19.19
N ALA A 555 10.66 -6.46 -20.26
CA ALA A 555 11.38 -6.08 -21.48
C ALA A 555 12.18 -4.77 -21.34
N GLY A 556 11.81 -3.91 -20.39
CA GLY A 556 12.42 -2.61 -20.13
C GLY A 556 13.46 -2.59 -19.01
N GLN A 557 13.44 -3.55 -18.09
CA GLN A 557 14.31 -3.59 -16.90
C GLN A 557 15.80 -3.35 -17.21
N ALA A 558 16.38 -4.14 -18.11
CA ALA A 558 17.79 -4.00 -18.46
C ALA A 558 18.08 -2.68 -19.20
N LEU A 559 17.10 -2.15 -19.96
CA LEU A 559 17.23 -0.87 -20.66
C LEU A 559 17.26 0.29 -19.66
N ALA A 560 16.34 0.29 -18.69
CA ALA A 560 16.27 1.31 -17.64
C ALA A 560 17.53 1.30 -16.78
N TRP A 561 17.99 0.13 -16.33
CA TRP A 561 19.23 0.01 -15.54
C TRP A 561 20.46 0.56 -16.28
N ASN A 562 20.62 0.21 -17.56
CA ASN A 562 21.73 0.74 -18.35
C ASN A 562 21.59 2.24 -18.60
N PHE A 563 20.37 2.73 -18.82
CA PHE A 563 20.10 4.13 -19.06
C PHE A 563 20.42 5.01 -17.85
N ILE A 564 20.01 4.63 -16.64
CA ILE A 564 20.29 5.44 -15.45
C ILE A 564 21.79 5.48 -15.16
N ARG A 565 22.52 4.38 -15.35
CA ARG A 565 23.98 4.37 -15.18
C ARG A 565 24.69 5.28 -16.17
N ALA A 566 24.18 5.37 -17.40
CA ALA A 566 24.77 6.20 -18.45
C ALA A 566 24.43 7.69 -18.32
N ASN A 567 23.33 8.04 -17.65
CA ASN A 567 22.80 9.42 -17.59
C ASN A 567 22.56 9.88 -16.15
N TRP A 568 23.31 9.34 -15.19
CA TRP A 568 23.07 9.51 -13.76
C TRP A 568 22.97 10.98 -13.36
N ASP A 569 23.95 11.80 -13.77
CA ASP A 569 24.03 13.24 -13.46
C ASP A 569 22.77 14.04 -13.82
N TYR A 570 21.99 13.58 -14.80
CA TYR A 570 20.73 14.22 -15.19
C TYR A 570 19.56 13.64 -14.40
N VAL A 571 19.40 12.31 -14.39
CA VAL A 571 18.23 11.67 -13.77
C VAL A 571 18.23 11.81 -12.25
N SER A 572 19.39 12.00 -11.63
CA SER A 572 19.55 12.22 -10.20
C SER A 572 19.16 13.63 -9.74
N GLN A 573 18.88 14.56 -10.67
CA GLN A 573 18.40 15.91 -10.33
C GLN A 573 16.91 15.92 -9.94
N GLY A 574 16.18 14.87 -10.31
CA GLY A 574 14.81 14.64 -9.83
C GLY A 574 14.81 13.84 -8.52
N GLU A 575 13.77 13.03 -8.35
CA GLU A 575 13.65 12.12 -7.21
C GLU A 575 14.58 10.91 -7.42
N SER A 576 15.76 10.94 -6.78
CA SER A 576 16.81 9.94 -7.02
C SER A 576 16.64 8.66 -6.18
N ALA A 577 15.96 8.73 -5.03
CA ALA A 577 15.86 7.61 -4.09
C ALA A 577 14.91 6.52 -4.59
N GLY A 578 13.68 6.91 -4.93
CA GLY A 578 12.66 6.05 -5.52
C GLY A 578 13.07 5.56 -6.91
N LEU A 579 13.85 6.32 -7.68
CA LEU A 579 14.44 5.84 -8.93
C LEU A 579 15.35 4.61 -8.69
N ILE A 580 16.24 4.67 -7.70
CA ILE A 580 17.15 3.54 -7.39
C ILE A 580 16.37 2.33 -6.86
N MET A 581 15.50 2.53 -5.87
CA MET A 581 14.68 1.45 -5.32
C MET A 581 13.82 0.80 -6.42
N GLY A 582 13.26 1.62 -7.29
CA GLY A 582 12.43 1.22 -8.40
C GLY A 582 13.16 0.37 -9.44
N VAL A 583 14.30 0.86 -9.94
CA VAL A 583 15.07 0.18 -11.00
C VAL A 583 15.77 -1.08 -10.47
N THR A 584 16.09 -1.15 -9.18
CA THR A 584 16.79 -2.31 -8.58
C THR A 584 15.83 -3.35 -7.98
N SER A 585 14.52 -3.07 -7.90
CA SER A 585 13.50 -3.94 -7.29
C SER A 585 13.49 -5.40 -7.78
N ARG A 586 13.82 -5.64 -9.07
CA ARG A 586 13.90 -6.99 -9.67
C ARG A 586 15.20 -7.75 -9.41
N PHE A 587 16.20 -7.11 -8.81
CA PHE A 587 17.53 -7.71 -8.67
C PHE A 587 17.47 -8.89 -7.71
N SER A 588 17.92 -10.04 -8.20
CA SER A 588 17.82 -11.32 -7.49
C SER A 588 18.96 -12.27 -7.84
N THR A 589 20.01 -11.75 -8.49
CA THR A 589 21.21 -12.52 -8.86
C THR A 589 22.48 -11.90 -8.28
N LYS A 590 23.49 -12.74 -8.04
CA LYS A 590 24.82 -12.28 -7.60
C LYS A 590 25.45 -11.28 -8.57
N PHE A 591 25.20 -11.45 -9.87
CA PHE A 591 25.70 -10.54 -10.89
C PHE A 591 25.08 -9.14 -10.78
N GLU A 592 23.74 -9.06 -10.65
CA GLU A 592 23.05 -7.78 -10.44
C GLU A 592 23.50 -7.09 -9.15
N LEU A 593 23.73 -7.86 -8.07
CA LEU A 593 24.28 -7.34 -6.82
C LEU A 593 25.67 -6.72 -7.00
N GLU A 594 26.57 -7.40 -7.69
CA GLU A 594 27.93 -6.88 -7.99
C GLU A 594 27.87 -5.61 -8.85
N GLU A 595 26.95 -5.54 -9.81
CA GLU A 595 26.71 -4.33 -10.60
C GLU A 595 26.19 -3.17 -9.76
N LEU A 596 25.23 -3.42 -8.87
CA LEU A 596 24.68 -2.43 -7.96
C LEU A 596 25.75 -1.87 -7.01
N MET A 597 26.55 -2.75 -6.40
CA MET A 597 27.65 -2.34 -5.52
C MET A 597 28.71 -1.51 -6.26
N ARG A 598 28.98 -1.82 -7.53
CA ARG A 598 29.90 -1.01 -8.34
C ARG A 598 29.29 0.37 -8.63
N PHE A 599 28.01 0.42 -8.98
CA PHE A 599 27.32 1.67 -9.24
C PHE A 599 27.21 2.56 -7.99
N ALA A 600 27.02 1.97 -6.82
CA ALA A 600 27.03 2.67 -5.53
C ALA A 600 28.26 3.57 -5.36
N THR A 601 29.45 3.05 -5.66
CA THR A 601 30.72 3.81 -5.58
C THR A 601 30.83 4.95 -6.59
N GLN A 602 30.05 4.91 -7.67
CA GLN A 602 30.03 5.95 -8.70
C GLN A 602 28.99 7.05 -8.41
N ALA A 603 27.94 6.70 -7.67
CA ALA A 603 26.80 7.56 -7.40
C ALA A 603 26.89 8.35 -6.07
N GLU A 604 28.00 8.23 -5.34
CA GLU A 604 28.20 8.76 -3.97
C GLU A 604 27.88 10.25 -3.82
N GLU A 605 28.04 11.08 -4.85
CA GLU A 605 27.74 12.52 -4.76
C GLU A 605 26.23 12.86 -4.80
N HIS A 606 25.37 11.93 -5.21
CA HIS A 606 23.96 12.21 -5.56
C HIS A 606 22.93 11.26 -4.93
N VAL A 607 23.35 10.26 -4.15
CA VAL A 607 22.43 9.33 -3.46
C VAL A 607 22.73 9.36 -1.97
N ALA A 608 21.68 9.42 -1.14
CA ALA A 608 21.85 9.21 0.29
C ALA A 608 22.30 7.76 0.56
N ASP A 609 23.40 7.58 1.31
CA ASP A 609 24.00 6.26 1.61
C ASP A 609 22.97 5.20 2.05
N ILE A 610 21.95 5.63 2.81
CA ILE A 610 20.87 4.77 3.33
C ILE A 610 20.06 4.10 2.20
N VAL A 611 19.75 4.83 1.12
CA VAL A 611 18.95 4.29 0.00
C VAL A 611 19.72 3.17 -0.71
N MET A 612 21.00 3.39 -0.95
CA MET A 612 21.86 2.41 -1.59
C MET A 612 22.07 1.18 -0.70
N MET A 613 22.20 1.36 0.62
CA MET A 613 22.22 0.27 1.59
C MET A 613 20.93 -0.56 1.54
N ARG A 614 19.76 0.09 1.54
CA ARG A 614 18.45 -0.59 1.43
C ARG A 614 18.35 -1.41 0.14
N ALA A 615 18.74 -0.84 -1.00
CA ALA A 615 18.73 -1.56 -2.29
C ALA A 615 19.65 -2.79 -2.30
N VAL A 616 20.83 -2.68 -1.67
CA VAL A 616 21.78 -3.79 -1.52
C VAL A 616 21.22 -4.88 -0.59
N GLU A 617 20.68 -4.53 0.57
CA GLU A 617 20.05 -5.47 1.51
C GLU A 617 18.89 -6.21 0.84
N GLN A 618 17.99 -5.48 0.16
CA GLN A 618 16.86 -6.07 -0.55
C GLN A 618 17.31 -7.04 -1.65
N THR A 619 18.36 -6.70 -2.40
CA THR A 619 18.92 -7.60 -3.42
C THR A 619 19.49 -8.88 -2.80
N GLN A 620 20.15 -8.80 -1.64
CA GLN A 620 20.65 -9.98 -0.92
C GLN A 620 19.51 -10.89 -0.44
N VAL A 621 18.46 -10.30 0.14
CA VAL A 621 17.24 -11.01 0.55
C VAL A 621 16.60 -11.72 -0.64
N ASN A 622 16.49 -11.04 -1.79
CA ASN A 622 15.95 -11.62 -3.03
C ASN A 622 16.76 -12.82 -3.51
N ILE A 623 18.10 -12.71 -3.52
CA ILE A 623 19.00 -13.81 -3.92
C ILE A 623 18.78 -15.04 -3.04
N GLN A 624 18.73 -14.85 -1.71
CA GLN A 624 18.50 -15.95 -0.78
C GLN A 624 17.14 -16.61 -1.04
N TRP A 625 16.09 -15.80 -1.09
CA TRP A 625 14.73 -16.27 -1.25
C TRP A 625 14.52 -17.05 -2.55
N VAL A 626 15.05 -16.56 -3.68
CA VAL A 626 14.98 -17.26 -4.98
C VAL A 626 15.72 -18.60 -4.94
N ASN A 627 16.91 -18.66 -4.34
CA ASN A 627 17.68 -19.90 -4.26
C ASN A 627 16.94 -21.01 -3.48
N GLU A 628 16.22 -20.63 -2.44
CA GLU A 628 15.51 -21.58 -1.57
C GLU A 628 14.15 -22.00 -2.13
N ASN A 629 13.42 -21.07 -2.75
CA ASN A 629 12.01 -21.27 -3.07
C ASN A 629 11.72 -21.59 -4.54
N LYS A 630 12.61 -21.22 -5.48
CA LYS A 630 12.34 -21.33 -6.93
C LYS A 630 11.81 -22.71 -7.35
N ASN A 631 12.49 -23.78 -6.95
CA ASN A 631 12.12 -25.14 -7.37
C ASN A 631 10.79 -25.62 -6.74
N ILE A 632 10.53 -25.23 -5.50
CA ILE A 632 9.28 -25.58 -4.78
C ILE A 632 8.10 -24.87 -5.44
N ILE A 633 8.26 -23.59 -5.74
CA ILE A 633 7.26 -22.76 -6.40
C ILE A 633 6.98 -23.27 -7.82
N LEU A 634 8.03 -23.57 -8.60
CA LEU A 634 7.90 -24.16 -9.93
C LEU A 634 7.06 -25.43 -9.89
N TRP A 635 7.46 -26.39 -9.04
CA TRP A 635 6.76 -27.67 -8.91
C TRP A 635 5.30 -27.49 -8.46
N TRP A 636 5.05 -26.54 -7.55
CA TRP A 636 3.70 -26.25 -7.09
C TRP A 636 2.82 -25.75 -8.24
N PHE A 637 3.29 -24.76 -9.02
CA PHE A 637 2.53 -24.23 -10.15
C PHE A 637 2.32 -25.31 -11.23
N GLU A 638 3.35 -26.05 -11.62
CA GLU A 638 3.24 -27.15 -12.59
C GLU A 638 2.20 -28.19 -12.14
N ARG A 639 2.18 -28.53 -10.84
CA ARG A 639 1.19 -29.48 -10.30
C ARG A 639 -0.24 -28.92 -10.37
N GLU A 640 -0.45 -27.66 -10.01
CA GLU A 640 -1.79 -27.05 -10.06
C GLU A 640 -2.26 -26.85 -11.51
N THR A 641 -1.36 -26.70 -12.48
CA THR A 641 -1.69 -26.44 -13.89
C THR A 641 -1.60 -27.66 -14.80
N ALA A 642 -1.16 -28.82 -14.30
CA ALA A 642 -0.94 -30.03 -15.10
C ALA A 642 -2.15 -30.52 -15.94
N ASN A 643 -3.38 -30.17 -15.53
CA ASN A 643 -4.62 -30.56 -16.23
C ASN A 643 -5.28 -29.41 -17.01
N ILE A 644 -4.61 -28.27 -17.14
CA ILE A 644 -5.15 -27.03 -17.71
C ILE A 644 -4.60 -26.79 -19.13
N GLU A 645 -3.52 -27.48 -19.51
CA GLU A 645 -2.90 -27.40 -20.85
C GLU A 645 -3.64 -28.19 -21.94
#